data_AF-A0A1F8EEP7-F1
#
_entry.id   AF-A0A1F8EEP7-F1
#
_cell.length_a   1.000
_cell.length_b   1.000
_cell.length_c   1.000
_cell.angle_alpha   90.00
_cell.angle_beta   90.00
_cell.angle_gamma   90.00
#
_symmetry.space_group_name_H-M   'P 1'
#
loop_
_entity.id
_entity.type
_entity.pdbx_description
1 polymer ?
#
loop_
_entity_poly.entity_id
_entity_poly.type
_entity_poly.pdbx_seq_one_letter_code
_entity_poly.pdbx_strand_id
1 'polypeptide(L)'
;MTRKLTVFLALLFLLMPLTAYAQFGKNQVIWEKTTWNFYQSEHFDFYFSLEISDKDIQNHFTNLVAHLEGSCEYLSFRLNHQLKKRPIVVVSRTHSQFEALHLAGEMFMPEGVGAYAFPRGSRLLPDTDMILVVKPDFLPVLNRTIYTHELAHIFQFDMVGWSFIGRAGGESIEPWLYEAIADYLANKYAPYSRDDIRKMEQRLAAANVKNPEMGLPTLEMLSQGQANPYSLGAMLFMFLEAKYGEKTVADQIVKIFSQRGQKFSELLADISKGEFYNAEAFDRAHRNYWADKYAKDSLERPKPYQETSSIKGRQIIRQPYPYPLTSPEVSPDDNFVAFLTFNPKNGIVLAVARMLPRDDPPYVSQANRKKRGMFGRKVNVQDPPLKILTKFMPPKHYEYIIAQELNVWPFNGSDLDWWQDPEWVAKVKGADKKELAKLMRVPSVSKISFFARKNKDHALFILDANTGKFLQEVELPLDQAFSPNFSADGKVLYFSAAKNIQRDVYSMNLETHELKNLTNGGVFNSAPRVSPGGTELAYVAFDGGFQKLFLLDLATGNKEQLTYGRWNDNSPSWSSDGRQLVYTSDEKDQIWNLYTLDLATRTNKQWTEYYGGVFTPKFVSGENDRVVYSAYLEDDQFRSYVYSNFELFDLRMKESLRTSVIDNKNENMELAFRSQEAVSEQLDQHQLARPQKPPARWKFYGSNVSIGTSTYWGLFASSQFVVQDVFANRTHAGLYIKYGDFQYTDYTYQDLSRRWGLTVNFNHSQYPLYYPLYNFQGQYSRYPYPNGDYKQFVLNSTWAEETSATFLTEYPFNKWNRVEFGVRPRKRTYFLPLTDADVAYLGDYLPEIDRQFYEFFKASSGQTNVGFITAFVHDTVLYSNNTLGPLPLHGDAMRAQVEYGLGLNKNSASYLTAQIDARRYIRLSGSSLVAVRAAGLTSNRPNGDSVMFLGGNNTLRNYPYFSVAGNQVGYGSAELRFPVADVAILSAIPFNVRGVLFVDYALAKFSDDLFPTRKEWSYGFGLQTNIFLPLNFEWAKTKFAPDKWSFNVRIGFNF
;
A
#
# COMPACT_ATOMS: atom_id res chain seq x y z
N MET A 1 26.35 -34.29 4.36
CA MET A 1 25.31 -33.22 4.47
C MET A 1 24.53 -33.12 3.16
N THR A 2 24.15 -34.27 2.62
CA THR A 2 23.73 -34.51 1.24
C THR A 2 22.60 -35.55 1.30
N ARG A 3 21.67 -35.54 0.35
CA ARG A 3 20.47 -36.41 0.19
C ARG A 3 19.11 -35.86 0.66
N LYS A 4 19.01 -34.97 1.67
CA LYS A 4 17.70 -34.49 2.19
C LYS A 4 17.10 -33.29 1.45
N LEU A 5 17.93 -32.39 0.91
CA LEU A 5 17.47 -31.12 0.32
C LEU A 5 16.79 -31.28 -1.06
N THR A 6 17.18 -32.31 -1.82
CA THR A 6 16.66 -32.56 -3.18
C THR A 6 15.28 -33.24 -3.18
N VAL A 7 14.97 -34.00 -2.11
CA VAL A 7 13.65 -34.63 -1.87
C VAL A 7 12.59 -33.56 -1.53
N PHE A 8 13.02 -32.53 -0.80
CA PHE A 8 12.20 -31.40 -0.36
C PHE A 8 11.71 -30.53 -1.53
N LEU A 9 12.54 -30.32 -2.56
CA LEU A 9 12.20 -29.50 -3.73
C LEU A 9 11.11 -30.12 -4.62
N ALA A 10 11.01 -31.45 -4.69
CA ALA A 10 10.00 -32.11 -5.51
C ALA A 10 8.65 -32.23 -4.78
N LEU A 11 8.62 -32.63 -3.51
CA LEU A 11 7.37 -32.87 -2.78
C LEU A 11 6.57 -31.60 -2.46
N LEU A 12 7.24 -30.44 -2.32
CA LEU A 12 6.57 -29.16 -2.05
C LEU A 12 5.77 -28.62 -3.26
N PHE A 13 6.11 -29.07 -4.47
CA PHE A 13 5.39 -28.72 -5.70
C PHE A 13 4.25 -29.70 -6.04
N LEU A 14 4.15 -30.84 -5.35
CA LEU A 14 3.37 -31.99 -5.81
C LEU A 14 2.03 -32.24 -5.10
N LEU A 15 1.72 -31.52 -4.03
CA LEU A 15 0.49 -31.73 -3.25
C LEU A 15 -0.34 -30.46 -3.06
N MET A 16 -0.07 -29.43 -3.85
CA MET A 16 -0.91 -28.26 -3.95
C MET A 16 -1.58 -28.26 -5.33
N PRO A 17 -2.91 -28.49 -5.43
CA PRO A 17 -3.62 -28.11 -6.65
C PRO A 17 -3.34 -26.64 -6.95
N LEU A 18 -3.39 -26.19 -8.21
CA LEU A 18 -3.33 -24.75 -8.50
C LEU A 18 -4.48 -24.00 -7.79
N THR A 19 -5.55 -24.69 -7.36
CA THR A 19 -6.55 -24.13 -6.43
C THR A 19 -6.02 -23.80 -5.02
N ALA A 20 -4.81 -24.26 -4.65
CA ALA A 20 -4.04 -23.82 -3.49
C ALA A 20 -3.41 -22.42 -3.68
N TYR A 21 -3.72 -21.71 -4.77
CA TYR A 21 -3.71 -20.25 -4.75
C TYR A 21 -4.60 -19.67 -3.63
N ALA A 22 -5.47 -20.47 -3.01
CA ALA A 22 -6.07 -20.22 -1.70
C ALA A 22 -5.07 -20.36 -0.52
N GLN A 23 -3.85 -19.83 -0.64
CA GLN A 23 -3.11 -19.41 0.55
C GLN A 23 -3.65 -18.05 0.98
N PHE A 24 -3.84 -17.90 2.28
CA PHE A 24 -4.16 -16.60 2.84
C PHE A 24 -3.09 -15.57 2.48
N GLY A 25 -3.54 -14.35 2.23
CA GLY A 25 -2.86 -13.10 1.94
C GLY A 25 -2.53 -12.82 0.48
N LYS A 26 -3.36 -13.36 -0.41
CA LYS A 26 -3.46 -12.95 -1.82
C LYS A 26 -4.84 -12.38 -2.09
N ASN A 27 -5.21 -11.31 -1.37
CA ASN A 27 -6.52 -10.66 -1.45
C ASN A 27 -6.68 -9.85 -2.73
N GLN A 28 -6.64 -10.55 -3.85
CA GLN A 28 -6.91 -10.05 -5.20
C GLN A 28 -8.36 -10.38 -5.54
N VAL A 29 -9.27 -9.73 -4.82
CA VAL A 29 -10.71 -9.94 -4.98
C VAL A 29 -11.27 -8.81 -5.85
N ILE A 30 -12.01 -9.15 -6.91
CA ILE A 30 -12.78 -8.14 -7.67
C ILE A 30 -14.17 -8.07 -7.05
N TRP A 31 -14.40 -7.15 -6.10
CA TRP A 31 -15.70 -7.00 -5.43
C TRP A 31 -16.65 -6.00 -6.09
N GLU A 32 -16.19 -5.24 -7.08
CA GLU A 32 -17.01 -4.33 -7.90
C GLU A 32 -17.04 -4.76 -9.37
N LYS A 33 -18.22 -4.68 -10.00
CA LYS A 33 -18.35 -4.92 -11.44
C LYS A 33 -17.81 -3.70 -12.20
N THR A 34 -16.64 -3.85 -12.82
CA THR A 34 -16.07 -2.82 -13.70
C THR A 34 -16.39 -3.14 -15.16
N THR A 35 -16.93 -2.17 -15.89
CA THR A 35 -17.07 -2.26 -17.34
C THR A 35 -15.87 -1.56 -17.96
N TRP A 36 -15.12 -2.27 -18.79
CA TRP A 36 -13.96 -1.75 -19.48
C TRP A 36 -14.29 -1.39 -20.92
N ASN A 37 -13.79 -0.24 -21.34
CA ASN A 37 -13.88 0.34 -22.67
C ASN A 37 -12.49 0.42 -23.30
N PHE A 38 -12.43 0.53 -24.62
CA PHE A 38 -11.20 0.57 -25.39
C PHE A 38 -11.16 1.75 -26.36
N TYR A 39 -10.01 2.43 -26.37
CA TYR A 39 -9.66 3.52 -27.29
C TYR A 39 -8.21 3.34 -27.73
N GLN A 40 -7.92 3.56 -29.01
CA GLN A 40 -6.58 3.43 -29.58
C GLN A 40 -6.16 4.79 -30.12
N SER A 41 -5.17 5.41 -29.48
CA SER A 41 -4.55 6.65 -29.94
C SER A 41 -3.32 6.34 -30.81
N GLU A 42 -2.59 7.33 -31.32
CA GLU A 42 -1.42 7.14 -32.18
C GLU A 42 -0.29 6.32 -31.53
N HIS A 43 -0.02 6.55 -30.25
CA HIS A 43 1.08 5.86 -29.55
C HIS A 43 0.61 4.88 -28.47
N PHE A 44 -0.69 4.84 -28.12
CA PHE A 44 -1.17 4.07 -26.98
C PHE A 44 -2.43 3.24 -27.25
N ASP A 45 -2.59 2.21 -26.43
CA ASP A 45 -3.81 1.40 -26.31
C ASP A 45 -4.47 1.63 -24.96
N PHE A 46 -5.57 2.37 -24.92
CA PHE A 46 -6.29 2.74 -23.70
C PHE A 46 -7.35 1.69 -23.32
N TYR A 47 -7.29 1.26 -22.07
CA TYR A 47 -8.29 0.43 -21.39
C TYR A 47 -8.85 1.25 -20.22
N PHE A 48 -10.11 1.67 -20.29
CA PHE A 48 -10.65 2.61 -19.31
C PHE A 48 -12.00 2.19 -18.76
N SER A 49 -12.28 2.60 -17.51
CA SER A 49 -13.50 2.24 -16.76
C SER A 49 -14.48 3.41 -16.57
N LEU A 50 -14.21 4.55 -17.21
CA LEU A 50 -14.98 5.79 -17.09
C LEU A 50 -16.33 5.70 -17.81
N GLU A 51 -17.36 6.33 -17.25
CA GLU A 51 -18.70 6.46 -17.84
C GLU A 51 -18.74 7.59 -18.89
N ILE A 52 -18.11 7.38 -20.04
CA ILE A 52 -17.95 8.41 -21.09
C ILE A 52 -19.21 8.80 -21.87
N SER A 53 -20.39 8.29 -21.47
CA SER A 53 -21.66 8.82 -21.98
C SER A 53 -21.93 10.24 -21.51
N ASP A 54 -21.29 10.65 -20.41
CA ASP A 54 -21.30 12.03 -19.94
C ASP A 54 -20.23 12.85 -20.70
N LYS A 55 -20.64 14.02 -21.18
CA LYS A 55 -19.81 14.89 -22.02
C LYS A 55 -18.62 15.48 -21.26
N ASP A 56 -18.77 15.80 -19.98
CA ASP A 56 -17.67 16.36 -19.18
C ASP A 56 -16.61 15.30 -18.91
N ILE A 57 -17.03 14.07 -18.63
CA ILE A 57 -16.14 12.92 -18.46
C ILE A 57 -15.44 12.55 -19.77
N GLN A 58 -16.16 12.60 -20.89
CA GLN A 58 -15.56 12.43 -22.20
C GLN A 58 -14.48 13.48 -22.45
N ASN A 59 -14.75 14.76 -22.16
CA ASN A 59 -13.77 15.84 -22.29
C ASN A 59 -12.54 15.61 -21.41
N HIS A 60 -12.72 15.19 -20.15
CA HIS A 60 -11.60 14.85 -19.26
C HIS A 60 -10.76 13.69 -19.80
N PHE A 61 -11.40 12.66 -20.36
CA PHE A 61 -10.69 11.54 -20.98
C PHE A 61 -9.93 11.99 -22.23
N THR A 62 -10.53 12.79 -23.11
CA THR A 62 -9.88 13.39 -24.28
C THR A 62 -8.65 14.20 -23.87
N ASN A 63 -8.76 15.03 -22.84
CA ASN A 63 -7.66 15.84 -22.31
C ASN A 63 -6.51 14.96 -21.77
N LEU A 64 -6.83 13.85 -21.11
CA LEU A 64 -5.85 12.88 -20.63
C LEU A 64 -5.11 12.22 -21.80
N VAL A 65 -5.83 11.77 -22.83
CA VAL A 65 -5.24 11.16 -24.03
C VAL A 65 -4.32 12.16 -24.73
N ALA A 66 -4.78 13.39 -24.93
CA ALA A 66 -3.99 14.44 -25.57
C ALA A 66 -2.71 14.77 -24.77
N HIS A 67 -2.77 14.77 -23.43
CA HIS A 67 -1.61 14.98 -22.57
C HIS A 67 -0.56 13.87 -22.72
N LEU A 68 -0.99 12.61 -22.76
CA LEU A 68 -0.08 11.47 -22.92
C LEU A 68 0.57 11.44 -24.31
N GLU A 69 -0.19 11.75 -25.36
CA GLU A 69 0.35 11.87 -26.72
C GLU A 69 1.39 12.99 -26.81
N GLY A 70 1.07 14.19 -26.30
CA GLY A 70 2.03 15.30 -26.27
C GLY A 70 3.26 15.02 -25.41
N SER A 71 3.10 14.30 -24.30
CA SER A 71 4.22 13.85 -23.46
C SER A 71 5.09 12.83 -24.19
N CYS A 72 4.49 11.93 -24.98
CA CYS A 72 5.21 10.94 -25.77
C CYS A 72 6.07 11.60 -26.83
N GLU A 73 5.51 12.53 -27.61
CA GLU A 73 6.26 13.31 -28.59
C GLU A 73 7.43 14.07 -27.95
N TYR A 74 7.18 14.73 -26.82
CA TYR A 74 8.19 15.46 -26.07
C TYR A 74 9.35 14.55 -25.63
N LEU A 75 9.03 13.41 -24.99
CA LEU A 75 10.03 12.46 -24.52
C LEU A 75 10.79 11.83 -25.69
N SER A 76 10.09 11.50 -26.78
CA SER A 76 10.71 10.96 -27.99
C SER A 76 11.72 11.92 -28.60
N PHE A 77 11.37 13.21 -28.68
CA PHE A 77 12.27 14.24 -29.16
C PHE A 77 13.46 14.44 -28.20
N ARG A 78 13.21 14.53 -26.89
CA ARG A 78 14.24 14.80 -25.88
C ARG A 78 15.23 13.66 -25.70
N LEU A 79 14.75 12.43 -25.75
CA LEU A 79 15.56 11.22 -25.60
C LEU A 79 16.06 10.69 -26.95
N ASN A 80 15.72 11.33 -28.07
CA ASN A 80 16.02 10.85 -29.42
C ASN A 80 15.71 9.36 -29.59
N HIS A 81 14.57 8.92 -29.04
CA HIS A 81 14.18 7.52 -28.95
C HIS A 81 12.70 7.38 -29.30
N GLN A 82 12.36 6.42 -30.14
CA GLN A 82 10.98 6.11 -30.50
C GLN A 82 10.59 4.81 -29.81
N LEU A 83 9.41 4.79 -29.18
CA LEU A 83 8.91 3.58 -28.52
C LEU A 83 8.75 2.48 -29.57
N LYS A 84 9.35 1.31 -29.30
CA LYS A 84 9.30 0.17 -30.24
C LYS A 84 7.90 -0.44 -30.34
N LYS A 85 7.05 -0.23 -29.34
CA LYS A 85 5.69 -0.76 -29.24
C LYS A 85 4.76 0.25 -28.58
N ARG A 86 3.48 0.21 -28.95
CA ARG A 86 2.40 0.94 -28.28
C ARG A 86 2.26 0.46 -26.83
N PRO A 87 2.47 1.30 -25.81
CA PRO A 87 2.19 0.95 -24.43
C PRO A 87 0.68 0.81 -24.20
N ILE A 88 0.32 -0.02 -23.22
CA ILE A 88 -1.05 -0.17 -22.74
C ILE A 88 -1.27 0.83 -21.61
N VAL A 89 -2.31 1.67 -21.71
CA VAL A 89 -2.70 2.62 -20.67
C VAL A 89 -3.98 2.15 -20.00
N VAL A 90 -3.95 1.89 -18.70
CA VAL A 90 -5.12 1.49 -17.91
C VAL A 90 -5.62 2.68 -17.09
N VAL A 91 -6.85 3.12 -17.35
CA VAL A 91 -7.47 4.26 -16.66
C VAL A 91 -8.53 3.76 -15.67
N SER A 92 -8.22 3.92 -14.38
CA SER A 92 -9.09 3.46 -13.28
C SER A 92 -9.97 4.60 -12.76
N ARG A 93 -11.27 4.34 -12.61
CA ARG A 93 -12.23 5.34 -12.11
C ARG A 93 -12.02 5.66 -10.63
N THR A 94 -11.77 4.63 -9.81
CA THR A 94 -11.61 4.78 -8.36
C THR A 94 -10.27 4.21 -7.90
N HIS A 95 -9.81 4.63 -6.71
CA HIS A 95 -8.59 4.09 -6.13
C HIS A 95 -8.71 2.59 -5.79
N SER A 96 -9.90 2.10 -5.39
CA SER A 96 -10.09 0.66 -5.18
C SER A 96 -9.96 -0.15 -6.46
N GLN A 97 -10.41 0.38 -7.61
CA GLN A 97 -10.18 -0.28 -8.89
C GLN A 97 -8.70 -0.26 -9.26
N PHE A 98 -8.04 0.89 -9.08
CA PHE A 98 -6.61 1.06 -9.28
C PHE A 98 -5.78 0.05 -8.49
N GLU A 99 -6.13 -0.19 -7.22
CA GLU A 99 -5.49 -1.20 -6.35
C GLU A 99 -5.88 -2.64 -6.72
N ALA A 100 -7.13 -2.89 -7.14
CA ALA A 100 -7.62 -4.23 -7.46
C ALA A 100 -7.11 -4.78 -8.80
N LEU A 101 -6.42 -3.97 -9.62
CA LEU A 101 -5.78 -4.43 -10.84
C LEU A 101 -4.69 -5.47 -10.51
N HIS A 102 -4.78 -6.68 -11.08
CA HIS A 102 -3.80 -7.77 -10.92
C HIS A 102 -2.45 -7.49 -11.62
N LEU A 103 -2.07 -6.23 -11.74
CA LEU A 103 -1.03 -5.72 -12.62
C LEU A 103 0.29 -5.48 -11.89
N ALA A 104 0.25 -4.96 -10.66
CA ALA A 104 1.43 -4.59 -9.88
C ALA A 104 1.93 -5.68 -8.90
N GLY A 105 1.39 -6.91 -8.98
CA GLY A 105 1.71 -7.98 -8.02
C GLY A 105 1.07 -7.78 -6.65
N GLU A 106 1.70 -8.31 -5.59
CA GLU A 106 1.19 -8.28 -4.20
C GLU A 106 1.46 -6.94 -3.47
N MET A 107 1.80 -5.86 -4.20
CA MET A 107 2.13 -4.57 -3.60
C MET A 107 0.88 -3.76 -3.28
N PHE A 108 0.80 -3.31 -2.03
CA PHE A 108 -0.19 -2.33 -1.60
C PHE A 108 0.07 -0.99 -2.29
N MET A 109 -0.97 -0.37 -2.88
CA MET A 109 -0.88 0.94 -3.53
C MET A 109 -1.58 2.01 -2.68
N PRO A 110 -0.85 2.98 -2.10
CA PRO A 110 -1.41 4.10 -1.35
C PRO A 110 -2.31 5.03 -2.18
N GLU A 111 -3.23 5.72 -1.52
CA GLU A 111 -4.09 6.74 -2.15
C GLU A 111 -3.32 7.93 -2.73
N GLY A 112 -2.12 8.20 -2.19
CA GLY A 112 -1.19 9.21 -2.69
C GLY A 112 -0.56 8.88 -4.05
N VAL A 113 -0.69 7.64 -4.53
CA VAL A 113 -0.18 7.23 -5.84
C VAL A 113 -1.21 7.58 -6.92
N GLY A 114 -0.81 8.45 -7.85
CA GLY A 114 -1.64 8.89 -8.98
C GLY A 114 -1.48 8.05 -10.25
N ALA A 115 -0.32 7.42 -10.43
CA ALA A 115 -0.03 6.50 -11.54
C ALA A 115 1.16 5.60 -11.20
N TYR A 116 1.34 4.53 -11.96
CA TYR A 116 2.58 3.73 -11.96
C TYR A 116 2.81 3.07 -13.32
N ALA A 117 4.08 2.90 -13.69
CA ALA A 117 4.50 2.19 -14.89
C ALA A 117 5.31 0.93 -14.58
N PHE A 118 5.10 -0.13 -15.36
CA PHE A 118 5.89 -1.35 -15.23
C PHE A 118 5.91 -2.15 -16.55
N PRO A 119 7.02 -2.87 -16.82
CA PRO A 119 7.08 -3.84 -17.89
C PRO A 119 6.31 -5.12 -17.48
N ARG A 120 5.51 -5.66 -18.40
CA ARG A 120 4.66 -6.83 -18.21
C ARG A 120 5.01 -7.96 -19.20
N GLY A 121 5.56 -9.06 -18.70
CA GLY A 121 5.89 -10.25 -19.50
C GLY A 121 7.02 -11.09 -18.91
N SER A 122 7.32 -12.23 -19.53
CA SER A 122 8.46 -13.07 -19.15
C SER A 122 9.77 -12.30 -19.36
N ARG A 123 10.63 -12.30 -18.34
CA ARG A 123 11.99 -11.72 -18.37
C ARG A 123 12.89 -12.32 -19.46
N LEU A 124 12.43 -13.37 -20.16
CA LEU A 124 13.18 -14.12 -21.16
C LEU A 124 12.66 -13.90 -22.60
N LEU A 125 11.52 -13.24 -22.80
CA LEU A 125 10.92 -13.08 -24.14
C LEU A 125 10.99 -11.61 -24.62
N PRO A 126 11.29 -11.36 -25.90
CA PRO A 126 11.38 -10.01 -26.48
C PRO A 126 10.02 -9.28 -26.60
N ASP A 127 8.91 -9.93 -26.23
CA ASP A 127 7.54 -9.42 -26.35
C ASP A 127 6.93 -8.89 -25.04
N THR A 128 7.71 -8.16 -24.24
CA THR A 128 7.23 -7.49 -23.03
C THR A 128 6.28 -6.34 -23.36
N ASP A 129 5.06 -6.34 -22.79
CA ASP A 129 4.20 -5.15 -22.83
C ASP A 129 4.73 -4.10 -21.87
N MET A 130 4.49 -2.84 -22.18
CA MET A 130 4.74 -1.75 -21.24
C MET A 130 3.37 -1.23 -20.80
N ILE A 131 3.13 -1.25 -19.49
CA ILE A 131 1.84 -0.85 -18.93
C ILE A 131 2.01 0.40 -18.08
N LEU A 132 1.19 1.40 -18.38
CA LEU A 132 1.01 2.60 -17.59
C LEU A 132 -0.40 2.55 -16.97
N VAL A 133 -0.49 2.60 -15.66
CA VAL A 133 -1.78 2.64 -14.95
C VAL A 133 -1.96 4.04 -14.37
N VAL A 134 -3.09 4.68 -14.64
CA VAL A 134 -3.38 6.07 -14.21
C VAL A 134 -4.69 6.17 -13.46
N LYS A 135 -4.73 7.12 -12.52
CA LYS A 135 -5.89 7.46 -11.69
C LYS A 135 -6.28 8.94 -11.93
N PRO A 136 -7.34 9.22 -12.72
CA PRO A 136 -7.70 10.59 -13.09
C PRO A 136 -8.36 11.43 -11.99
N ASP A 137 -8.93 10.78 -10.96
CA ASP A 137 -9.63 11.46 -9.84
C ASP A 137 -8.71 12.23 -8.88
N PHE A 138 -7.39 12.09 -9.06
CA PHE A 138 -6.35 12.81 -8.35
C PHE A 138 -6.26 14.28 -8.82
N LEU A 139 -5.46 15.11 -8.16
CA LEU A 139 -5.38 16.55 -8.45
C LEU A 139 -5.02 16.78 -9.95
N PRO A 140 -5.91 17.34 -10.80
CA PRO A 140 -5.76 17.29 -12.27
C PRO A 140 -4.48 17.93 -12.79
N VAL A 141 -4.03 18.98 -12.13
CA VAL A 141 -2.81 19.69 -12.49
C VAL A 141 -1.58 18.86 -12.16
N LEU A 142 -1.54 18.23 -10.98
CA LEU A 142 -0.47 17.34 -10.57
C LEU A 142 -0.38 16.08 -11.45
N ASN A 143 -1.52 15.58 -11.92
CA ASN A 143 -1.59 14.45 -12.85
C ASN A 143 -0.76 14.65 -14.12
N ARG A 144 -0.64 15.89 -14.62
CA ARG A 144 0.18 16.17 -15.81
C ARG A 144 1.63 15.72 -15.62
N THR A 145 2.28 16.13 -14.53
CA THR A 145 3.66 15.70 -14.25
C THR A 145 3.75 14.24 -13.88
N ILE A 146 2.80 13.73 -13.07
CA ILE A 146 2.81 12.32 -12.67
C ILE A 146 2.72 11.40 -13.90
N TYR A 147 1.85 11.70 -14.86
CA TYR A 147 1.70 10.87 -16.05
C TYR A 147 2.93 10.91 -16.94
N THR A 148 3.56 12.08 -17.09
CA THR A 148 4.81 12.21 -17.84
C THR A 148 5.99 11.53 -17.12
N HIS A 149 6.02 11.55 -15.78
CA HIS A 149 7.00 10.84 -14.95
C HIS A 149 6.93 9.33 -15.19
N GLU A 150 5.74 8.75 -15.07
CA GLU A 150 5.55 7.32 -15.31
C GLU A 150 5.77 6.95 -16.79
N LEU A 151 5.42 7.83 -17.73
CA LEU A 151 5.74 7.62 -19.13
C LEU A 151 7.26 7.66 -19.38
N ALA A 152 8.03 8.48 -18.66
CA ALA A 152 9.48 8.45 -18.76
C ALA A 152 10.05 7.09 -18.34
N HIS A 153 9.46 6.41 -17.35
CA HIS A 153 9.82 5.03 -17.03
C HIS A 153 9.55 4.06 -18.18
N ILE A 154 8.46 4.21 -18.92
CA ILE A 154 8.18 3.40 -20.13
C ILE A 154 9.30 3.54 -21.16
N PHE A 155 9.78 4.77 -21.42
CA PHE A 155 10.92 5.02 -22.29
C PHE A 155 12.20 4.38 -21.74
N GLN A 156 12.47 4.51 -20.44
CA GLN A 156 13.62 3.89 -19.79
C GLN A 156 13.59 2.36 -19.94
N PHE A 157 12.44 1.73 -19.72
CA PHE A 157 12.27 0.28 -19.89
C PHE A 157 12.49 -0.16 -21.35
N ASP A 158 12.00 0.60 -22.33
CA ASP A 158 12.15 0.30 -23.76
C ASP A 158 13.59 0.46 -24.27
N MET A 159 14.31 1.48 -23.76
CA MET A 159 15.72 1.72 -24.05
C MET A 159 16.61 0.63 -23.45
N VAL A 160 16.39 0.26 -22.19
CA VAL A 160 17.18 -0.76 -21.49
C VAL A 160 16.98 -2.13 -22.12
N GLY A 161 15.79 -2.45 -22.63
CA GLY A 161 15.48 -3.77 -23.20
C GLY A 161 15.47 -4.84 -22.10
N TRP A 162 14.36 -4.91 -21.35
CA TRP A 162 14.20 -5.72 -20.14
C TRP A 162 14.33 -7.24 -20.42
N SER A 163 15.56 -7.78 -20.33
CA SER A 163 15.84 -9.22 -20.42
C SER A 163 16.73 -9.73 -19.27
N PHE A 164 16.51 -10.98 -18.85
CA PHE A 164 17.13 -11.68 -17.71
C PHE A 164 18.66 -11.62 -17.67
N ILE A 165 19.31 -11.56 -18.84
CA ILE A 165 20.77 -11.60 -18.98
C ILE A 165 21.42 -10.32 -18.42
N GLY A 166 20.74 -9.16 -18.49
CA GLY A 166 21.29 -7.89 -18.00
C GLY A 166 21.41 -7.78 -16.48
N ARG A 167 20.52 -8.44 -15.71
CA ARG A 167 20.60 -8.42 -14.23
C ARG A 167 21.59 -9.46 -13.67
N ALA A 168 21.78 -10.59 -14.34
CA ALA A 168 22.71 -11.63 -13.89
C ALA A 168 24.20 -11.27 -14.15
N GLY A 169 24.46 -10.37 -15.11
CA GLY A 169 25.81 -9.91 -15.47
C GLY A 169 26.40 -8.80 -14.60
N GLY A 170 25.68 -8.30 -13.59
CA GLY A 170 26.16 -7.20 -12.73
C GLY A 170 26.03 -5.79 -13.33
N GLU A 171 25.32 -5.64 -14.44
CA GLU A 171 25.14 -4.36 -15.15
C GLU A 171 23.86 -3.62 -14.71
N SER A 172 23.66 -3.41 -13.41
CA SER A 172 22.46 -2.74 -12.89
C SER A 172 22.62 -1.21 -12.87
N ILE A 173 21.73 -0.50 -13.55
CA ILE A 173 21.56 0.96 -13.36
C ILE A 173 21.11 1.22 -11.93
N GLU A 174 21.72 2.21 -11.27
CA GLU A 174 21.39 2.57 -9.89
C GLU A 174 19.90 2.95 -9.79
N PRO A 175 19.13 2.39 -8.81
CA PRO A 175 17.69 2.59 -8.75
C PRO A 175 17.25 4.06 -8.70
N TRP A 176 18.00 4.91 -8.00
CA TRP A 176 17.65 6.34 -7.86
C TRP A 176 17.69 7.09 -9.20
N LEU A 177 18.49 6.65 -10.19
CA LEU A 177 18.58 7.28 -11.50
C LEU A 177 17.28 7.19 -12.29
N TYR A 178 16.52 6.09 -12.13
CA TYR A 178 15.22 5.94 -12.80
C TYR A 178 14.27 7.06 -12.38
N GLU A 179 14.11 7.25 -11.07
CA GLU A 179 13.21 8.25 -10.47
C GLU A 179 13.69 9.68 -10.70
N ALA A 180 14.98 9.94 -10.53
CA ALA A 180 15.57 11.27 -10.69
C ALA A 180 15.42 11.81 -12.12
N ILE A 181 15.67 10.96 -13.12
CA ILE A 181 15.57 11.32 -14.53
C ILE A 181 14.11 11.49 -14.94
N ALA A 182 13.23 10.60 -14.48
CA ALA A 182 11.80 10.69 -14.74
C ALA A 182 11.22 12.00 -14.18
N ASP A 183 11.56 12.35 -12.93
CA ASP A 183 11.08 13.59 -12.31
C ASP A 183 11.68 14.82 -13.00
N TYR A 184 12.97 14.79 -13.38
CA TYR A 184 13.61 15.86 -14.16
C TYR A 184 12.89 16.13 -15.49
N LEU A 185 12.62 15.09 -16.29
CA LEU A 185 11.96 15.21 -17.60
C LEU A 185 10.50 15.65 -17.47
N ALA A 186 9.77 15.09 -16.52
CA ALA A 186 8.37 15.42 -16.30
C ALA A 186 8.19 16.88 -15.86
N ASN A 187 9.07 17.37 -14.99
CA ASN A 187 9.08 18.77 -14.55
C ASN A 187 9.39 19.77 -15.68
N LYS A 188 10.16 19.35 -16.70
CA LYS A 188 10.41 20.18 -17.88
C LYS A 188 9.19 20.31 -18.77
N TYR A 189 8.42 19.23 -18.89
CA TYR A 189 7.20 19.21 -19.70
C TYR A 189 6.06 20.00 -19.05
N ALA A 190 5.87 19.83 -17.73
CA ALA A 190 4.82 20.48 -16.96
C ALA A 190 5.42 21.23 -15.75
N PRO A 191 6.00 22.44 -15.95
CA PRO A 191 6.75 23.13 -14.91
C PRO A 191 5.90 23.84 -13.84
N TYR A 192 4.56 23.86 -13.95
CA TYR A 192 3.66 24.56 -13.01
C TYR A 192 2.74 23.65 -12.21
N SER A 193 2.87 22.34 -12.37
CA SER A 193 1.94 21.34 -11.82
C SER A 193 2.34 20.77 -10.45
N ARG A 194 3.64 20.76 -10.13
CA ARG A 194 4.24 20.22 -8.88
C ARG A 194 5.33 21.14 -8.33
N ASP A 195 5.49 22.32 -8.92
CA ASP A 195 6.68 23.14 -8.72
C ASP A 195 6.77 23.75 -7.32
N ASP A 196 5.64 24.02 -6.70
CA ASP A 196 5.52 24.57 -5.36
C ASP A 196 6.09 23.62 -4.29
N ILE A 197 5.68 22.34 -4.30
CA ILE A 197 6.16 21.29 -3.39
C ILE A 197 7.65 21.05 -3.61
N ARG A 198 8.05 20.91 -4.88
CA ARG A 198 9.42 20.59 -5.24
C ARG A 198 10.39 21.74 -4.93
N LYS A 199 10.08 22.98 -5.34
CA LYS A 199 10.93 24.15 -5.01
C LYS A 199 11.02 24.36 -3.51
N MET A 200 9.96 24.04 -2.77
CA MET A 200 10.02 24.03 -1.31
C MET A 200 11.02 23.01 -0.79
N GLU A 201 10.98 21.76 -1.25
CA GLU A 201 11.98 20.74 -0.87
C GLU A 201 13.41 21.16 -1.25
N GLN A 202 13.60 21.71 -2.46
CA GLN A 202 14.90 22.23 -2.92
C GLN A 202 15.44 23.34 -2.02
N ARG A 203 14.57 24.28 -1.63
CA ARG A 203 14.90 25.37 -0.70
C ARG A 203 15.26 24.80 0.67
N LEU A 204 14.39 24.00 1.27
CA LEU A 204 14.63 23.41 2.60
C LEU A 204 15.92 22.58 2.64
N ALA A 205 16.22 21.82 1.59
CA ALA A 205 17.47 21.08 1.45
C ALA A 205 18.69 22.02 1.35
N ALA A 206 18.59 23.12 0.60
CA ALA A 206 19.66 24.09 0.44
C ALA A 206 19.88 25.02 1.65
N ALA A 207 18.87 25.21 2.52
CA ALA A 207 18.95 26.12 3.65
C ALA A 207 19.84 25.66 4.82
N ASN A 208 20.25 24.38 4.85
CA ASN A 208 21.04 23.83 5.95
C ASN A 208 22.54 24.22 5.88
N VAL A 209 22.83 25.52 5.71
CA VAL A 209 24.18 26.10 5.54
C VAL A 209 25.08 25.84 6.76
N LYS A 210 24.49 25.62 7.95
CA LYS A 210 25.23 25.36 9.21
C LYS A 210 25.67 23.91 9.38
N ASN A 211 25.09 22.96 8.65
CA ASN A 211 25.57 21.58 8.61
C ASN A 211 25.42 21.00 7.19
N PRO A 212 26.33 21.37 6.27
CA PRO A 212 26.23 21.04 4.83
C PRO A 212 26.29 19.55 4.50
N GLU A 213 26.65 18.70 5.47
CA GLU A 213 26.62 17.24 5.34
C GLU A 213 25.22 16.65 5.51
N MET A 214 24.21 17.47 5.88
CA MET A 214 22.83 17.02 6.17
C MET A 214 21.72 17.77 5.42
N GLY A 215 22.05 18.60 4.43
CA GLY A 215 21.06 19.40 3.68
C GLY A 215 20.71 18.86 2.29
N LEU A 216 21.72 18.60 1.47
CA LEU A 216 21.59 18.05 0.12
C LEU A 216 22.18 16.65 0.09
N PRO A 217 21.54 15.68 -0.58
CA PRO A 217 22.04 14.32 -0.58
C PRO A 217 23.35 14.22 -1.36
N THR A 218 24.31 13.49 -0.80
CA THR A 218 25.50 13.08 -1.56
C THR A 218 25.13 11.99 -2.55
N LEU A 219 25.96 11.79 -3.56
CA LEU A 219 25.79 10.66 -4.48
C LEU A 219 25.74 9.32 -3.73
N GLU A 220 26.56 9.16 -2.69
CA GLU A 220 26.54 7.96 -1.84
C GLU A 220 25.18 7.75 -1.14
N MET A 221 24.57 8.80 -0.60
CA MET A 221 23.25 8.70 0.04
C MET A 221 22.17 8.27 -0.95
N LEU A 222 22.20 8.78 -2.18
CA LEU A 222 21.27 8.37 -3.24
C LEU A 222 21.48 6.91 -3.65
N SER A 223 22.72 6.48 -3.86
CA SER A 223 23.05 5.09 -4.18
C SER A 223 22.72 4.11 -3.04
N GLN A 224 22.76 4.55 -1.79
CA GLN A 224 22.37 3.74 -0.61
C GLN A 224 20.87 3.82 -0.27
N GLY A 225 20.06 4.57 -1.03
CA GLY A 225 18.62 4.74 -0.76
C GLY A 225 18.32 5.53 0.52
N GLN A 226 19.25 6.37 0.96
CA GLN A 226 19.14 7.22 2.15
C GLN A 226 18.63 8.63 1.83
N ALA A 227 18.19 8.88 0.59
CA ALA A 227 17.68 10.17 0.15
C ALA A 227 16.50 10.00 -0.80
N ASN A 228 15.62 11.02 -0.86
CA ASN A 228 14.50 11.05 -1.78
C ASN A 228 15.02 11.06 -3.24
N PRO A 229 14.80 9.99 -4.02
CA PRO A 229 15.36 9.87 -5.36
C PRO A 229 14.61 10.71 -6.40
N TYR A 230 13.42 11.22 -6.07
CA TYR A 230 12.58 12.05 -6.95
C TYR A 230 13.14 13.48 -7.01
N SER A 231 12.63 14.37 -6.16
CA SER A 231 12.91 15.81 -6.20
C SER A 231 14.38 16.13 -5.94
N LEU A 232 15.01 15.47 -4.96
CA LEU A 232 16.42 15.70 -4.63
C LEU A 232 17.36 15.03 -5.65
N GLY A 233 16.96 13.90 -6.25
CA GLY A 233 17.69 13.29 -7.37
C GLY A 233 17.65 14.17 -8.63
N ALA A 234 16.47 14.71 -8.96
CA ALA A 234 16.29 15.61 -10.10
C ALA A 234 17.13 16.91 -9.99
N MET A 235 17.42 17.37 -8.76
CA MET A 235 18.31 18.53 -8.53
C MET A 235 19.70 18.35 -9.14
N LEU A 236 20.23 17.11 -9.18
CA LEU A 236 21.53 16.84 -9.79
C LEU A 236 21.49 17.11 -11.30
N PHE A 237 20.45 16.64 -11.99
CA PHE A 237 20.28 16.86 -13.42
C PHE A 237 20.01 18.33 -13.76
N MET A 238 19.27 19.05 -12.91
CA MET A 238 19.10 20.50 -13.06
C MET A 238 20.41 21.29 -12.89
N PHE A 239 21.28 20.86 -11.95
CA PHE A 239 22.60 21.45 -11.79
C PHE A 239 23.49 21.17 -13.01
N LEU A 240 23.51 19.92 -13.48
CA LEU A 240 24.25 19.53 -14.68
C LEU A 240 23.76 20.31 -15.90
N GLU A 241 22.45 20.50 -16.04
CA GLU A 241 21.87 21.30 -17.12
C GLU A 241 22.30 22.76 -17.03
N ALA A 242 22.22 23.37 -15.85
CA ALA A 242 22.62 24.76 -15.65
C ALA A 242 24.09 25.00 -16.02
N LYS A 243 24.93 23.97 -15.91
CA LYS A 243 26.37 24.05 -16.16
C LYS A 243 26.78 23.65 -17.58
N TYR A 244 26.17 22.61 -18.15
CA TYR A 244 26.59 21.99 -19.41
C TYR A 244 25.55 22.08 -20.53
N GLY A 245 24.38 22.63 -20.25
CA GLY A 245 23.27 22.79 -21.18
C GLY A 245 22.37 21.55 -21.32
N GLU A 246 21.11 21.78 -21.67
CA GLU A 246 20.06 20.76 -21.75
C GLU A 246 20.41 19.61 -22.70
N LYS A 247 20.91 19.92 -23.90
CA LYS A 247 21.26 18.92 -24.90
C LYS A 247 22.33 17.94 -24.38
N THR A 248 23.37 18.45 -23.73
CA THR A 248 24.45 17.64 -23.17
C THR A 248 23.90 16.66 -22.13
N VAL A 249 23.01 17.11 -21.26
CA VAL A 249 22.40 16.25 -20.23
C VAL A 249 21.49 15.19 -20.87
N ALA A 250 20.67 15.57 -21.84
CA ALA A 250 19.77 14.65 -22.55
C ALA A 250 20.54 13.54 -23.27
N ASP A 251 21.59 13.87 -24.03
CA ASP A 251 22.45 12.90 -24.72
C ASP A 251 23.07 11.89 -23.74
N GLN A 252 23.32 12.32 -22.50
CA GLN A 252 23.96 11.51 -21.46
C GLN A 252 22.95 10.64 -20.72
N ILE A 253 21.72 11.12 -20.54
CA ILE A 253 20.59 10.28 -20.12
C ILE A 253 20.39 9.11 -21.11
N VAL A 254 20.43 9.39 -22.41
CA VAL A 254 20.32 8.34 -23.44
C VAL A 254 21.47 7.33 -23.33
N LYS A 255 22.71 7.78 -23.09
CA LYS A 255 23.85 6.89 -22.83
C LYS A 255 23.67 6.04 -21.58
N ILE A 256 23.17 6.60 -20.48
CA ILE A 256 22.90 5.86 -19.23
C ILE A 256 22.03 4.62 -19.50
N PHE A 257 20.97 4.76 -20.29
CA PHE A 257 20.03 3.66 -20.53
C PHE A 257 20.40 2.77 -21.72
N SER A 258 21.20 3.26 -22.67
CA SER A 258 21.66 2.48 -23.84
C SER A 258 22.97 1.73 -23.61
N GLN A 259 23.86 2.27 -22.77
CA GLN A 259 25.17 1.70 -22.44
C GLN A 259 25.13 1.11 -21.02
N ARG A 260 24.73 -0.16 -20.94
CA ARG A 260 24.52 -0.90 -19.69
C ARG A 260 25.79 -0.96 -18.82
N GLY A 261 25.62 -0.92 -17.50
CA GLY A 261 26.68 -1.22 -16.52
C GLY A 261 27.68 -0.11 -16.19
N GLN A 262 27.60 1.07 -16.81
CA GLN A 262 28.42 2.21 -16.43
C GLN A 262 27.97 2.82 -15.10
N LYS A 263 28.93 3.14 -14.22
CA LYS A 263 28.62 3.85 -12.98
C LYS A 263 28.32 5.30 -13.27
N PHE A 264 27.37 5.90 -12.54
CA PHE A 264 27.08 7.32 -12.68
C PHE A 264 28.34 8.20 -12.49
N SER A 265 29.27 7.79 -11.61
CA SER A 265 30.55 8.47 -11.41
C SER A 265 31.45 8.51 -12.65
N GLU A 266 31.42 7.47 -13.49
CA GLU A 266 32.19 7.41 -14.74
C GLU A 266 31.57 8.32 -15.80
N LEU A 267 30.24 8.29 -15.89
CA LEU A 267 29.46 9.19 -16.74
C LEU A 267 29.61 10.66 -16.33
N LEU A 268 29.73 10.96 -15.03
CA LEU A 268 30.00 12.32 -14.55
C LEU A 268 31.32 12.86 -15.08
N ALA A 269 32.37 12.03 -15.16
CA ALA A 269 33.64 12.43 -15.77
C ALA A 269 33.45 12.79 -17.26
N ASP A 270 32.65 12.01 -17.98
CA ASP A 270 32.35 12.27 -19.39
C ASP A 270 31.50 13.54 -19.61
N ILE A 271 30.44 13.73 -18.82
CA ILE A 271 29.57 14.92 -18.87
C ILE A 271 30.39 16.19 -18.57
N SER A 272 31.27 16.09 -17.58
CA SER A 272 32.05 17.21 -17.06
C SER A 272 33.38 17.42 -17.78
N LYS A 273 33.70 16.61 -18.80
CA LYS A 273 35.00 16.61 -19.50
C LYS A 273 36.19 16.49 -18.52
N GLY A 274 36.04 15.68 -17.47
CA GLY A 274 37.05 15.39 -16.46
C GLY A 274 37.05 16.33 -15.25
N GLU A 275 36.15 17.33 -15.18
CA GLU A 275 36.06 18.24 -14.03
C GLU A 275 35.60 17.51 -12.75
N PHE A 276 34.72 16.52 -12.89
CA PHE A 276 34.21 15.70 -11.79
C PHE A 276 34.69 14.25 -11.91
N TYR A 277 35.96 14.02 -11.55
CA TYR A 277 36.59 12.70 -11.58
C TYR A 277 36.34 11.86 -10.31
N ASN A 278 35.75 12.46 -9.26
CA ASN A 278 35.35 11.77 -8.03
C ASN A 278 34.04 12.36 -7.48
N ALA A 279 33.34 11.56 -6.67
CA ALA A 279 32.03 11.93 -6.10
C ALA A 279 32.12 13.15 -5.17
N GLU A 280 33.18 13.29 -4.38
CA GLU A 280 33.33 14.40 -3.42
C GLU A 280 33.41 15.78 -4.11
N ALA A 281 34.12 15.86 -5.23
CA ALA A 281 34.25 17.08 -6.03
C ALA A 281 32.88 17.48 -6.63
N PHE A 282 32.13 16.50 -7.14
CA PHE A 282 30.78 16.70 -7.63
C PHE A 282 29.84 17.16 -6.51
N ASP A 283 29.80 16.43 -5.39
CA ASP A 283 28.93 16.72 -4.24
C ASP A 283 29.22 18.12 -3.68
N ARG A 284 30.48 18.57 -3.67
CA ARG A 284 30.83 19.93 -3.27
C ARG A 284 30.31 20.99 -4.25
N ALA A 285 30.50 20.78 -5.55
CA ALA A 285 30.06 21.73 -6.57
C ALA A 285 28.53 21.82 -6.66
N HIS A 286 27.85 20.67 -6.61
CA HIS A 286 26.39 20.56 -6.55
C HIS A 286 25.84 21.29 -5.32
N ARG A 287 26.43 21.06 -4.14
CA ARG A 287 26.04 21.75 -2.90
C ARG A 287 26.22 23.25 -2.99
N ASN A 288 27.39 23.73 -3.42
CA ASN A 288 27.66 25.15 -3.53
C ASN A 288 26.68 25.85 -4.47
N TYR A 289 26.36 25.24 -5.61
CA TYR A 289 25.39 25.79 -6.56
C TYR A 289 24.02 26.05 -5.92
N TRP A 290 23.46 25.06 -5.21
CA TRP A 290 22.14 25.19 -4.59
C TRP A 290 22.16 26.08 -3.35
N ALA A 291 23.24 26.00 -2.56
CA ALA A 291 23.47 26.91 -1.44
C ALA A 291 23.50 28.35 -1.97
N ASP A 292 24.29 28.67 -2.99
CA ASP A 292 24.37 30.02 -3.56
C ASP A 292 23.02 30.49 -4.14
N LYS A 293 22.30 29.59 -4.82
CA LYS A 293 20.99 29.90 -5.41
C LYS A 293 19.93 30.30 -4.38
N TYR A 294 19.93 29.69 -3.19
CA TYR A 294 18.92 29.92 -2.15
C TYR A 294 19.46 30.59 -0.87
N ALA A 295 20.77 30.89 -0.80
CA ALA A 295 21.43 31.43 0.39
C ALA A 295 20.81 32.76 0.81
N LYS A 296 20.55 33.64 -0.17
CA LYS A 296 19.93 34.93 0.08
C LYS A 296 18.56 34.78 0.75
N ASP A 297 17.69 33.96 0.16
CA ASP A 297 16.35 33.71 0.73
C ASP A 297 16.42 33.05 2.11
N SER A 298 17.33 32.10 2.32
CA SER A 298 17.48 31.39 3.60
C SER A 298 17.96 32.31 4.73
N LEU A 299 18.82 33.28 4.41
CA LEU A 299 19.37 34.22 5.38
C LEU A 299 18.47 35.43 5.64
N GLU A 300 17.79 35.94 4.61
CA GLU A 300 17.02 37.19 4.68
C GLU A 300 15.55 36.99 5.08
N ARG A 301 14.94 35.83 4.76
CA ARG A 301 13.51 35.61 5.05
C ARG A 301 13.24 35.35 6.54
N PRO A 302 12.18 35.95 7.11
CA PRO A 302 11.79 35.67 8.49
C PRO A 302 11.43 34.20 8.71
N LYS A 303 11.72 33.70 9.92
CA LYS A 303 11.27 32.37 10.37
C LYS A 303 9.86 32.45 10.97
N PRO A 304 9.07 31.36 10.98
CA PRO A 304 7.69 31.38 11.48
C PRO A 304 7.54 31.87 12.93
N TYR A 305 8.58 31.74 13.75
CA TYR A 305 8.60 32.20 15.13
C TYR A 305 9.20 33.59 15.35
N GLN A 306 9.73 34.22 14.30
CA GLN A 306 10.33 35.56 14.41
C GLN A 306 9.23 36.63 14.34
N GLU A 307 9.29 37.58 15.27
CA GLU A 307 8.48 38.80 15.18
C GLU A 307 9.04 39.71 14.07
N THR A 308 8.17 40.21 13.21
CA THR A 308 8.50 41.15 12.13
C THR A 308 7.72 42.44 12.31
N SER A 309 7.95 43.42 11.43
CA SER A 309 7.09 44.60 11.35
C SER A 309 5.65 44.23 10.99
N SER A 310 5.46 43.18 10.19
CA SER A 310 4.14 42.76 9.69
C SER A 310 3.36 41.88 10.66
N ILE A 311 4.04 40.98 11.37
CA ILE A 311 3.38 39.97 12.21
C ILE A 311 4.12 39.75 13.52
N LYS A 312 3.38 39.31 14.54
CA LYS A 312 3.91 38.77 15.79
C LYS A 312 3.58 37.29 15.88
N GLY A 313 4.52 36.45 15.42
CA GLY A 313 4.39 34.98 15.43
C GLY A 313 4.89 34.34 16.72
N ARG A 314 4.29 33.21 17.10
CA ARG A 314 4.81 32.31 18.15
C ARG A 314 4.43 30.86 17.85
N GLN A 315 5.21 29.93 18.40
CA GLN A 315 4.88 28.50 18.38
C GLN A 315 3.76 28.23 19.39
N ILE A 316 2.76 27.42 19.05
CA ILE A 316 1.63 27.11 19.97
C ILE A 316 1.72 25.73 20.63
N ILE A 317 2.68 24.89 20.21
CA ILE A 317 2.99 23.58 20.82
C ILE A 317 4.51 23.41 20.88
N ARG A 318 5.09 23.08 22.05
CA ARG A 318 6.56 22.95 22.25
C ARG A 318 7.13 21.55 22.10
N GLN A 319 6.33 20.50 22.28
CA GLN A 319 6.82 19.11 22.30
C GLN A 319 7.09 18.58 20.87
N PRO A 320 8.27 17.99 20.63
CA PRO A 320 8.65 17.41 19.33
C PRO A 320 8.04 16.02 19.09
N TYR A 321 6.82 15.75 19.57
CA TYR A 321 6.13 14.48 19.32
C TYR A 321 5.72 14.41 17.84
N PRO A 322 5.73 13.21 17.22
CA PRO A 322 6.15 13.06 15.83
C PRO A 322 5.16 13.69 14.84
N TYR A 323 5.55 14.89 14.38
CA TYR A 323 5.08 15.56 13.16
C TYR A 323 3.57 15.85 13.16
N PRO A 324 3.12 17.05 13.58
CA PRO A 324 1.87 17.61 13.04
C PRO A 324 1.93 17.50 11.52
N LEU A 325 1.00 16.81 10.89
CA LEU A 325 1.04 16.57 9.44
C LEU A 325 0.43 17.76 8.70
N THR A 326 -0.84 18.11 8.99
CA THR A 326 -1.53 19.30 8.45
C THR A 326 -2.85 19.56 9.21
N SER A 327 -3.55 20.66 8.86
CA SER A 327 -4.98 20.90 9.14
C SER A 327 -5.33 21.21 10.60
N PRO A 328 -4.77 22.28 11.20
CA PRO A 328 -5.12 22.66 12.55
C PRO A 328 -6.58 23.15 12.64
N GLU A 329 -7.30 22.67 13.63
CA GLU A 329 -8.61 23.20 14.02
C GLU A 329 -8.53 23.72 15.45
N VAL A 330 -8.96 24.97 15.66
CA VAL A 330 -8.89 25.66 16.95
C VAL A 330 -10.26 25.64 17.63
N SER A 331 -10.31 25.49 18.95
CA SER A 331 -11.55 25.63 19.72
C SER A 331 -12.03 27.09 19.77
N PRO A 332 -13.36 27.35 19.87
CA PRO A 332 -13.91 28.67 20.16
C PRO A 332 -13.36 29.36 21.41
N ASP A 333 -12.86 28.61 22.39
CA ASP A 333 -12.23 29.16 23.60
C ASP A 333 -10.71 29.44 23.45
N ASP A 334 -10.15 29.13 22.28
CA ASP A 334 -8.74 29.27 21.90
C ASP A 334 -7.73 28.54 22.80
N ASN A 335 -8.19 27.58 23.61
CA ASN A 335 -7.29 26.89 24.55
C ASN A 335 -6.68 25.63 23.96
N PHE A 336 -7.28 25.04 22.92
CA PHE A 336 -6.81 23.79 22.33
C PHE A 336 -6.79 23.85 20.81
N VAL A 337 -6.00 22.97 20.24
CA VAL A 337 -5.87 22.74 18.81
C VAL A 337 -5.91 21.25 18.54
N ALA A 338 -6.81 20.84 17.64
CA ALA A 338 -6.81 19.50 17.06
C ALA A 338 -5.92 19.52 15.81
N PHE A 339 -5.25 18.41 15.52
CA PHE A 339 -4.43 18.23 14.32
C PHE A 339 -4.16 16.75 14.05
N LEU A 340 -3.79 16.45 12.81
CA LEU A 340 -3.32 15.11 12.42
C LEU A 340 -1.83 14.98 12.74
N THR A 341 -1.42 13.83 13.25
CA THR A 341 0.00 13.58 13.57
C THR A 341 0.36 12.12 13.38
N PHE A 342 1.66 11.81 13.25
CA PHE A 342 2.13 10.44 13.09
C PHE A 342 2.50 9.84 14.46
N ASN A 343 2.04 8.63 14.74
CA ASN A 343 2.42 7.83 15.90
C ASN A 343 3.17 6.57 15.44
N PRO A 344 4.44 6.36 15.82
CA PRO A 344 5.26 5.22 15.39
C PRO A 344 4.65 3.84 15.65
N LYS A 345 3.77 3.70 16.66
CA LYS A 345 3.08 2.44 16.95
C LYS A 345 1.81 2.26 16.11
N ASN A 346 1.16 3.36 15.75
CA ASN A 346 -0.25 3.44 15.40
C ASN A 346 -0.53 4.17 14.06
N GLY A 347 0.50 4.61 13.34
CA GLY A 347 0.37 5.39 12.10
C GLY A 347 -0.23 6.78 12.34
N ILE A 348 -0.99 7.29 11.38
CA ILE A 348 -1.61 8.61 11.48
C ILE A 348 -2.77 8.57 12.48
N VAL A 349 -2.79 9.55 13.39
CA VAL A 349 -3.77 9.68 14.46
C VAL A 349 -4.26 11.12 14.58
N LEU A 350 -5.49 11.28 15.08
CA LEU A 350 -6.02 12.57 15.49
C LEU A 350 -5.52 12.87 16.90
N ALA A 351 -4.86 14.02 17.05
CA ALA A 351 -4.39 14.49 18.32
C ALA A 351 -5.03 15.82 18.68
N VAL A 352 -5.20 16.05 19.98
CA VAL A 352 -5.58 17.34 20.56
C VAL A 352 -4.50 17.75 21.53
N ALA A 353 -3.99 18.96 21.36
CA ALA A 353 -3.05 19.58 22.27
C ALA A 353 -3.65 20.86 22.83
N ARG A 354 -3.27 21.17 24.05
CA ARG A 354 -3.50 22.50 24.60
C ARG A 354 -2.52 23.49 23.97
N MET A 355 -3.03 24.63 23.55
CA MET A 355 -2.22 25.75 23.11
C MET A 355 -1.48 26.38 24.28
N LEU A 356 -0.25 26.85 24.03
CA LEU A 356 0.52 27.58 25.03
C LEU A 356 -0.20 28.86 25.48
N PRO A 357 -0.11 29.24 26.78
CA PRO A 357 -0.69 30.48 27.31
C PRO A 357 -0.34 31.70 26.45
N ARG A 358 -1.26 32.67 26.36
CA ARG A 358 -1.14 33.86 25.48
C ARG A 358 0.11 34.70 25.79
N ASP A 359 0.61 34.64 27.02
CA ASP A 359 1.76 35.36 27.57
C ASP A 359 3.05 34.51 27.62
N ASP A 360 3.03 33.27 27.11
CA ASP A 360 4.21 32.40 27.08
C ASP A 360 5.33 33.02 26.21
N PRO A 361 6.59 33.07 26.67
CA PRO A 361 7.69 33.66 25.93
C PRO A 361 7.86 33.12 24.50
N PRO A 362 8.42 33.94 23.58
CA PRO A 362 8.69 33.57 22.20
C PRO A 362 9.49 32.27 22.11
N TYR A 363 9.30 31.52 21.02
CA TYR A 363 10.07 30.30 20.74
C TYR A 363 11.57 30.53 20.94
N VAL A 364 12.19 29.72 21.79
CA VAL A 364 13.63 29.67 21.95
C VAL A 364 14.14 28.51 21.12
N SER A 365 14.99 28.77 20.12
CA SER A 365 15.60 27.74 19.28
C SER A 365 16.33 26.67 20.09
N GLN A 366 16.46 25.45 19.55
CA GLN A 366 17.17 24.36 20.26
C GLN A 366 18.59 24.75 20.67
N ALA A 367 19.31 25.48 19.80
CA ALA A 367 20.66 25.97 20.11
C ALA A 367 20.67 26.89 21.34
N ASN A 368 19.67 27.76 21.47
CA ASN A 368 19.53 28.65 22.63
C ASN A 368 18.99 27.91 23.87
N ARG A 369 18.16 26.86 23.71
CA ARG A 369 17.77 25.96 24.81
C ARG A 369 18.99 25.22 25.37
N LYS A 370 19.87 24.68 24.50
CA LYS A 370 21.14 24.04 24.87
C LYS A 370 22.08 25.01 25.58
N LYS A 371 22.25 26.24 25.08
CA LYS A 371 23.02 27.30 25.76
C LYS A 371 22.44 27.65 27.12
N ARG A 372 21.11 27.82 27.25
CA ARG A 372 20.44 28.12 28.54
C ARG A 372 20.54 26.97 29.55
N GLY A 373 20.53 25.72 29.08
CA GLY A 373 20.80 24.54 29.91
C GLY A 373 22.24 24.47 30.43
N MET A 374 23.21 24.99 29.66
CA MET A 374 24.63 25.05 30.03
C MET A 374 24.91 26.07 31.15
N PHE A 375 24.04 27.08 31.33
CA PHE A 375 24.14 28.10 32.40
C PHE A 375 23.29 27.78 33.64
N GLY A 376 22.94 26.52 33.89
CA GLY A 376 22.36 26.07 35.16
C GLY A 376 20.91 26.44 35.44
N ARG A 377 20.23 27.22 34.58
CA ARG A 377 18.76 27.37 34.65
C ARG A 377 18.09 26.18 33.95
N LYS A 378 17.67 25.17 34.74
CA LYS A 378 16.70 24.17 34.27
C LYS A 378 15.45 24.92 33.80
N VAL A 379 15.20 24.96 32.49
CA VAL A 379 13.92 25.43 31.97
C VAL A 379 12.90 24.35 32.28
N ASN A 380 12.23 24.47 33.42
CA ASN A 380 11.17 23.57 33.85
C ASN A 380 9.89 23.94 33.10
N VAL A 381 9.80 23.59 31.81
CA VAL A 381 8.52 23.69 31.10
C VAL A 381 7.80 22.37 31.31
N GLN A 382 6.84 22.34 32.23
CA GLN A 382 5.81 21.30 32.21
C GLN A 382 4.94 21.59 30.98
N ASP A 383 5.31 21.01 29.85
CA ASP A 383 4.51 21.09 28.63
C ASP A 383 3.14 20.45 28.88
N PRO A 384 2.05 21.04 28.35
CA PRO A 384 0.73 20.44 28.48
C PRO A 384 0.67 19.06 27.80
N PRO A 385 -0.08 18.09 28.36
CA PRO A 385 -0.15 16.74 27.80
C PRO A 385 -0.86 16.71 26.44
N LEU A 386 -0.25 16.04 25.46
CA LEU A 386 -0.86 15.68 24.18
C LEU A 386 -1.84 14.52 24.39
N LYS A 387 -3.09 14.64 23.91
CA LYS A 387 -4.06 13.55 23.93
C LYS A 387 -4.28 13.00 22.52
N ILE A 388 -4.04 11.71 22.35
CA ILE A 388 -4.36 10.97 21.12
C ILE A 388 -5.82 10.51 21.20
N LEU A 389 -6.69 11.03 20.34
CA LEU A 389 -8.13 10.71 20.34
C LEU A 389 -8.45 9.39 19.66
N THR A 390 -7.71 9.06 18.61
CA THR A 390 -7.90 7.83 17.83
C THR A 390 -6.72 6.90 18.04
N LYS A 391 -6.99 5.62 18.29
CA LYS A 391 -5.90 4.63 18.31
C LYS A 391 -5.19 4.53 16.95
N PHE A 392 -5.88 4.79 15.83
CA PHE A 392 -5.37 4.75 14.46
C PHE A 392 -6.43 5.33 13.49
N MET A 393 -6.05 5.76 12.28
CA MET A 393 -6.95 6.11 11.18
C MET A 393 -6.59 5.31 9.91
N PRO A 394 -7.55 4.67 9.21
CA PRO A 394 -9.00 4.62 9.44
C PRO A 394 -9.37 3.79 10.67
N PRO A 395 -10.56 3.94 11.27
CA PRO A 395 -10.88 3.41 12.60
C PRO A 395 -11.10 1.90 12.72
N LYS A 396 -10.98 1.13 11.62
CA LYS A 396 -11.01 -0.33 11.65
C LYS A 396 -9.64 -0.95 11.37
N HIS A 397 -9.20 -1.85 12.27
CA HIS A 397 -7.81 -2.32 12.40
C HIS A 397 -7.18 -2.89 11.10
N TYR A 398 -7.98 -3.25 10.10
CA TYR A 398 -7.53 -3.81 8.83
C TYR A 398 -7.26 -2.74 7.75
N GLU A 399 -7.91 -1.58 7.82
CA GLU A 399 -7.66 -0.45 6.91
C GLU A 399 -6.37 0.29 7.27
N TYR A 400 -5.90 0.16 8.51
CA TYR A 400 -4.64 0.67 9.04
C TYR A 400 -3.40 0.28 8.21
N ILE A 401 -3.41 -0.91 7.61
CA ILE A 401 -2.26 -1.49 6.90
C ILE A 401 -2.19 -0.95 5.46
N ILE A 402 -3.37 -0.72 4.89
CA ILE A 402 -3.60 0.02 3.64
C ILE A 402 -3.34 1.53 3.81
N ALA A 403 -3.19 2.00 5.04
CA ALA A 403 -3.20 3.41 5.34
C ALA A 403 -1.85 3.98 5.79
N GLN A 404 -0.77 3.20 5.72
CA GLN A 404 0.55 3.66 6.18
C GLN A 404 1.07 4.89 5.42
N GLU A 405 0.42 5.26 4.32
CA GLU A 405 0.65 6.47 3.53
C GLU A 405 -0.67 7.22 3.22
N LEU A 406 -1.66 7.17 4.13
CA LEU A 406 -2.85 8.02 3.99
C LEU A 406 -2.46 9.49 4.16
N ASN A 407 -2.66 10.29 3.12
CA ASN A 407 -2.85 11.71 3.35
C ASN A 407 -4.25 11.87 3.95
N VAL A 408 -4.35 12.06 5.26
CA VAL A 408 -5.61 12.48 5.89
C VAL A 408 -5.72 13.98 5.63
N TRP A 409 -6.72 14.39 4.86
CA TRP A 409 -6.98 15.78 4.45
C TRP A 409 -8.00 16.42 5.42
N PRO A 410 -8.12 17.77 5.49
CA PRO A 410 -8.44 18.48 6.72
C PRO A 410 -9.73 17.99 7.36
N PHE A 411 -9.67 17.69 8.65
CA PHE A 411 -10.86 17.46 9.46
C PHE A 411 -11.42 18.80 9.95
N ASN A 412 -12.65 18.80 10.43
CA ASN A 412 -13.31 20.00 10.95
C ASN A 412 -14.10 19.67 12.23
N GLY A 413 -14.41 20.66 13.06
CA GLY A 413 -15.23 20.48 14.25
C GLY A 413 -16.28 21.59 14.44
N SER A 414 -17.41 21.23 15.07
CA SER A 414 -18.51 22.13 15.45
C SER A 414 -18.67 22.22 16.98
N ASP A 415 -18.95 23.41 17.52
CA ASP A 415 -19.20 23.69 18.95
C ASP A 415 -18.15 23.10 19.92
N LEU A 416 -16.99 23.75 20.02
CA LEU A 416 -15.78 23.12 20.58
C LEU A 416 -15.37 23.68 21.96
N ASP A 417 -16.09 23.30 23.02
CA ASP A 417 -15.58 23.47 24.38
C ASP A 417 -14.70 22.27 24.75
N TRP A 418 -13.38 22.43 24.55
CA TRP A 418 -12.43 21.32 24.61
C TRP A 418 -11.91 21.00 26.03
N TRP A 419 -11.61 19.70 26.21
CA TRP A 419 -11.12 19.00 27.41
C TRP A 419 -10.19 19.82 28.32
N GLN A 420 -10.63 20.17 29.53
CA GLN A 420 -9.75 20.72 30.57
C GLN A 420 -9.32 19.64 31.58
N ASP A 421 -8.01 19.35 31.68
CA ASP A 421 -7.45 18.45 32.69
C ASP A 421 -7.71 19.02 34.11
N PRO A 422 -8.59 18.39 34.92
CA PRO A 422 -8.90 18.90 36.26
C PRO A 422 -7.68 18.92 37.19
N GLU A 423 -6.72 18.02 36.98
CA GLU A 423 -5.51 17.97 37.82
C GLU A 423 -4.57 19.13 37.52
N TRP A 424 -4.34 19.41 36.24
CA TRP A 424 -3.58 20.59 35.81
C TRP A 424 -4.30 21.88 36.21
N VAL A 425 -5.63 21.97 36.03
CA VAL A 425 -6.40 23.19 36.35
C VAL A 425 -6.39 23.45 37.86
N ALA A 426 -6.53 22.42 38.68
CA ALA A 426 -6.37 22.53 40.13
C ALA A 426 -4.95 23.01 40.51
N LYS A 427 -3.92 22.53 39.80
CA LYS A 427 -2.52 22.89 40.04
C LYS A 427 -2.19 24.33 39.64
N VAL A 428 -2.82 24.86 38.58
CA VAL A 428 -2.56 26.21 38.06
C VAL A 428 -3.49 27.27 38.65
N LYS A 429 -4.75 26.93 38.93
CA LYS A 429 -5.75 27.88 39.47
C LYS A 429 -5.96 27.74 40.98
N GLY A 430 -5.30 26.79 41.65
CA GLY A 430 -5.45 26.58 43.10
C GLY A 430 -6.85 26.18 43.54
N ALA A 431 -7.69 25.69 42.61
CA ALA A 431 -9.09 25.39 42.86
C ALA A 431 -9.32 23.91 43.23
N ASP A 432 -10.37 23.64 43.99
CA ASP A 432 -10.73 22.29 44.45
C ASP A 432 -11.10 21.38 43.26
N LYS A 433 -10.46 20.21 43.20
CA LYS A 433 -10.61 19.23 42.10
C LYS A 433 -12.07 18.75 41.90
N LYS A 434 -12.85 18.62 42.97
CA LYS A 434 -14.25 18.14 42.92
C LYS A 434 -15.23 19.23 42.49
N GLU A 435 -14.98 20.48 42.89
CA GLU A 435 -15.74 21.66 42.43
C GLU A 435 -15.48 21.90 40.93
N LEU A 436 -14.21 21.86 40.49
CA LEU A 436 -13.84 21.96 39.07
C LEU A 436 -14.49 20.83 38.24
N ALA A 437 -14.49 19.60 38.72
CA ALA A 437 -15.11 18.48 38.01
C ALA A 437 -16.65 18.61 37.88
N LYS A 438 -17.32 19.38 38.76
CA LYS A 438 -18.75 19.70 38.66
C LYS A 438 -19.01 20.88 37.72
N LEU A 439 -18.20 21.94 37.80
CA LEU A 439 -18.28 23.12 36.93
C LEU A 439 -17.92 22.82 35.46
N MET A 440 -17.04 21.85 35.22
CA MET A 440 -16.58 21.46 33.89
C MET A 440 -17.40 20.33 33.24
N ARG A 441 -18.58 20.00 33.79
CA ARG A 441 -19.63 19.30 33.05
C ARG A 441 -20.28 20.27 32.07
N VAL A 442 -19.59 20.60 30.99
CA VAL A 442 -20.18 21.37 29.88
C VAL A 442 -21.00 20.41 29.03
N PRO A 443 -22.32 20.64 28.87
CA PRO A 443 -23.17 19.82 28.02
C PRO A 443 -23.17 20.40 26.60
N SER A 444 -22.13 20.10 25.82
CA SER A 444 -22.20 20.10 24.36
C SER A 444 -21.21 19.05 23.85
N VAL A 445 -21.67 18.17 22.97
CA VAL A 445 -20.81 17.14 22.38
C VAL A 445 -19.95 17.83 21.33
N SER A 446 -18.67 18.08 21.63
CA SER A 446 -17.72 18.58 20.64
C SER A 446 -17.47 17.51 19.58
N LYS A 447 -17.91 17.77 18.34
CA LYS A 447 -17.81 16.82 17.22
C LYS A 447 -16.57 17.11 16.38
N ILE A 448 -15.90 16.06 15.93
CA ILE A 448 -14.87 16.14 14.87
C ILE A 448 -15.28 15.23 13.73
N SER A 449 -15.32 15.77 12.51
CA SER A 449 -15.62 15.04 11.27
C SER A 449 -14.37 14.86 10.43
N PHE A 450 -14.17 13.67 9.88
CA PHE A 450 -13.12 13.38 8.90
C PHE A 450 -13.61 12.30 7.93
N PHE A 451 -13.00 12.25 6.74
CA PHE A 451 -13.17 11.13 5.82
C PHE A 451 -12.02 10.16 5.95
N ALA A 452 -12.34 8.88 5.87
CA ALA A 452 -11.34 7.83 5.78
C ALA A 452 -11.86 6.71 4.88
N ARG A 453 -10.93 5.99 4.24
CA ARG A 453 -11.27 4.87 3.37
C ARG A 453 -11.93 3.75 4.15
N LYS A 454 -13.06 3.27 3.64
CA LYS A 454 -13.75 2.07 4.11
C LYS A 454 -14.22 1.21 2.94
N ASN A 455 -13.75 -0.03 2.87
CA ASN A 455 -13.99 -0.96 1.75
C ASN A 455 -13.63 -0.36 0.38
N LYS A 456 -14.63 0.16 -0.36
CA LYS A 456 -14.50 0.67 -1.73
C LYS A 456 -13.94 2.09 -1.75
N ASP A 457 -14.46 3.00 -0.94
CA ASP A 457 -14.26 4.44 -1.10
C ASP A 457 -14.24 5.12 0.29
N HIS A 458 -14.46 6.44 0.35
CA HIS A 458 -14.45 7.18 1.61
C HIS A 458 -15.79 7.09 2.35
N ALA A 459 -15.72 6.86 3.66
CA ALA A 459 -16.84 7.03 4.58
C ALA A 459 -16.61 8.26 5.46
N LEU A 460 -17.70 8.92 5.86
CA LEU A 460 -17.68 9.96 6.87
C LEU A 460 -17.62 9.33 8.26
N PHE A 461 -16.69 9.81 9.07
CA PHE A 461 -16.62 9.49 10.49
C PHE A 461 -16.82 10.77 11.30
N ILE A 462 -17.73 10.71 12.27
CA ILE A 462 -17.91 11.76 13.27
C ILE A 462 -17.61 11.17 14.64
N LEU A 463 -16.69 11.78 15.37
CA LEU A 463 -16.34 11.38 16.73
C LEU A 463 -16.59 12.49 17.74
N ASP A 464 -16.77 12.08 18.98
CA ASP A 464 -16.79 12.94 20.16
C ASP A 464 -15.35 13.25 20.57
N ALA A 465 -14.96 14.53 20.55
CA ALA A 465 -13.61 14.98 20.86
C ALA A 465 -13.23 14.81 22.34
N ASN A 466 -14.21 14.77 23.25
CA ASN A 466 -13.98 14.62 24.68
C ASN A 466 -13.65 13.17 25.04
N THR A 467 -14.35 12.21 24.43
CA THR A 467 -14.25 10.77 24.73
C THR A 467 -13.44 9.98 23.71
N GLY A 468 -13.26 10.51 22.49
CA GLY A 468 -12.69 9.78 21.35
C GLY A 468 -13.62 8.71 20.76
N LYS A 469 -14.91 8.68 21.17
CA LYS A 469 -15.88 7.68 20.70
C LYS A 469 -16.50 8.11 19.37
N PHE A 470 -16.72 7.15 18.47
CA PHE A 470 -17.48 7.38 17.24
C PHE A 470 -18.95 7.61 17.54
N LEU A 471 -19.48 8.72 17.03
CA LEU A 471 -20.88 9.11 17.10
C LEU A 471 -21.65 8.66 15.86
N GLN A 472 -21.05 8.80 14.67
CA GLN A 472 -21.64 8.39 13.39
C GLN A 472 -20.57 7.86 12.43
N GLU A 473 -20.98 6.90 11.60
CA GLU A 473 -20.22 6.33 10.47
C GLU A 473 -21.19 6.25 9.29
N VAL A 474 -20.92 7.01 8.22
CA VAL A 474 -21.83 7.13 7.06
C VAL A 474 -21.07 6.77 5.77
N GLU A 475 -21.53 5.72 5.08
CA GLU A 475 -21.03 5.38 3.74
C GLU A 475 -21.67 6.31 2.71
N LEU A 476 -20.87 6.86 1.80
CA LEU A 476 -21.33 7.78 0.77
C LEU A 476 -21.50 7.04 -0.57
N PRO A 477 -22.51 7.39 -1.38
CA PRO A 477 -22.62 6.94 -2.78
C PRO A 477 -21.69 7.75 -3.70
N LEU A 478 -20.46 8.02 -3.27
CA LEU A 478 -19.46 8.88 -3.92
C LEU A 478 -18.09 8.20 -3.85
N ASP A 479 -17.20 8.46 -4.82
CA ASP A 479 -15.95 7.71 -4.98
C ASP A 479 -14.84 8.18 -4.00
N GLN A 480 -14.63 9.47 -3.81
CA GLN A 480 -13.66 9.98 -2.81
C GLN A 480 -14.14 11.29 -2.22
N ALA A 481 -14.19 11.42 -0.89
CA ALA A 481 -14.66 12.62 -0.20
C ALA A 481 -13.57 13.24 0.70
N PHE A 482 -13.48 14.57 0.76
CA PHE A 482 -12.42 15.30 1.46
C PHE A 482 -12.94 16.59 2.10
N SER A 483 -12.15 17.11 3.04
CA SER A 483 -12.33 18.46 3.60
C SER A 483 -13.74 18.75 4.13
N PRO A 484 -14.27 17.93 5.06
CA PRO A 484 -15.56 18.21 5.68
C PRO A 484 -15.55 19.55 6.42
N ASN A 485 -16.70 20.22 6.47
CA ASN A 485 -16.90 21.48 7.15
C ASN A 485 -18.35 21.56 7.64
N PHE A 486 -18.55 21.73 8.96
CA PHE A 486 -19.89 21.83 9.53
C PHE A 486 -20.52 23.20 9.24
N SER A 487 -21.84 23.21 9.10
CA SER A 487 -22.65 24.42 9.31
C SER A 487 -22.54 24.90 10.76
N ALA A 488 -22.82 26.18 11.00
CA ALA A 488 -22.79 26.76 12.34
C ALA A 488 -23.73 26.06 13.34
N ASP A 489 -24.84 25.48 12.86
CA ASP A 489 -25.78 24.71 13.67
C ASP A 489 -25.41 23.20 13.81
N GLY A 490 -24.33 22.76 13.16
CA GLY A 490 -23.86 21.37 13.19
C GLY A 490 -24.80 20.34 12.57
N LYS A 491 -25.82 20.76 11.80
CA LYS A 491 -26.80 19.86 11.16
C LYS A 491 -26.44 19.47 9.73
N VAL A 492 -25.68 20.33 9.04
CA VAL A 492 -25.27 20.13 7.66
C VAL A 492 -23.75 20.03 7.59
N LEU A 493 -23.27 19.13 6.76
CA LEU A 493 -21.85 18.99 6.46
C LEU A 493 -21.58 19.31 4.99
N TYR A 494 -20.68 20.26 4.74
CA TYR A 494 -20.17 20.59 3.42
C TYR A 494 -18.84 19.88 3.20
N PHE A 495 -18.61 19.32 2.01
CA PHE A 495 -17.37 18.62 1.70
C PHE A 495 -17.16 18.55 0.19
N SER A 496 -15.93 18.30 -0.26
CA SER A 496 -15.69 17.99 -1.67
C SER A 496 -15.70 16.50 -1.90
N ALA A 497 -16.27 16.04 -3.01
CA ALA A 497 -16.25 14.64 -3.37
C ALA A 497 -16.21 14.40 -4.87
N ALA A 498 -15.58 13.28 -5.26
CA ALA A 498 -15.52 12.80 -6.63
C ALA A 498 -16.71 11.88 -6.94
N LYS A 499 -17.32 12.07 -8.11
CA LYS A 499 -18.26 11.14 -8.72
C LYS A 499 -17.84 10.94 -10.17
N ASN A 500 -17.40 9.74 -10.51
CA ASN A 500 -16.86 9.39 -11.82
C ASN A 500 -15.83 10.43 -12.29
N ILE A 501 -14.73 10.56 -11.53
CA ILE A 501 -13.59 11.48 -11.68
C ILE A 501 -13.88 12.98 -11.54
N GLN A 502 -15.13 13.42 -11.70
CA GLN A 502 -15.52 14.81 -11.51
C GLN A 502 -15.64 15.15 -10.03
N ARG A 503 -14.96 16.21 -9.58
CA ARG A 503 -14.93 16.60 -8.17
C ARG A 503 -15.72 17.88 -7.93
N ASP A 504 -16.75 17.76 -7.09
CA ASP A 504 -17.68 18.83 -6.77
C ASP A 504 -17.77 19.06 -5.26
N VAL A 505 -18.39 20.17 -4.86
CA VAL A 505 -18.78 20.42 -3.48
C VAL A 505 -20.19 19.89 -3.25
N TYR A 506 -20.36 19.13 -2.17
CA TYR A 506 -21.61 18.55 -1.72
C TYR A 506 -21.99 19.07 -0.33
N SER A 507 -23.29 19.09 -0.05
CA SER A 507 -23.82 19.20 1.31
C SER A 507 -24.56 17.93 1.69
N MET A 508 -24.45 17.53 2.96
CA MET A 508 -25.21 16.43 3.54
C MET A 508 -25.95 16.87 4.80
N ASN A 509 -27.23 16.56 4.88
CA ASN A 509 -27.97 16.64 6.13
C ASN A 509 -27.59 15.44 7.01
N LEU A 510 -27.12 15.68 8.24
CA LEU A 510 -26.60 14.62 9.13
C LEU A 510 -27.69 13.81 9.84
N GLU A 511 -28.95 14.23 9.76
CA GLU A 511 -30.09 13.48 10.30
C GLU A 511 -30.76 12.62 9.22
N THR A 512 -30.98 13.16 8.03
CA THR A 512 -31.65 12.46 6.92
C THR A 512 -30.69 11.74 5.98
N HIS A 513 -29.39 12.06 6.04
CA HIS A 513 -28.35 11.64 5.08
C HIS A 513 -28.63 12.05 3.62
N GLU A 514 -29.50 13.05 3.41
CA GLU A 514 -29.76 13.60 2.09
C GLU A 514 -28.53 14.35 1.56
N LEU A 515 -28.11 13.98 0.34
CA LEU A 515 -26.96 14.54 -0.36
C LEU A 515 -27.39 15.47 -1.49
N LYS A 516 -26.78 16.65 -1.55
CA LYS A 516 -27.00 17.63 -2.62
C LYS A 516 -25.66 18.08 -3.21
N ASN A 517 -25.51 18.02 -4.54
CA ASN A 517 -24.37 18.62 -5.25
C ASN A 517 -24.64 20.12 -5.38
N LEU A 518 -23.70 20.96 -4.92
CA LEU A 518 -23.82 22.40 -4.87
C LEU A 518 -23.14 23.10 -6.04
N THR A 519 -22.06 22.53 -6.58
CA THR A 519 -21.30 23.16 -7.67
C THR A 519 -21.70 22.64 -9.03
N ASN A 520 -22.01 21.35 -9.19
CA ASN A 520 -22.48 20.76 -10.46
C ASN A 520 -21.70 21.28 -11.69
N GLY A 521 -20.37 21.12 -11.70
CA GLY A 521 -19.52 21.72 -12.74
C GLY A 521 -18.31 20.87 -13.13
N GLY A 522 -17.89 20.92 -14.40
CA GLY A 522 -16.78 20.12 -14.98
C GLY A 522 -15.37 20.51 -14.52
N VAL A 523 -15.24 21.17 -13.37
CA VAL A 523 -13.97 21.66 -12.84
C VAL A 523 -13.75 21.06 -11.45
N PHE A 524 -12.50 20.74 -11.12
CA PHE A 524 -12.16 20.16 -9.82
C PHE A 524 -12.36 21.18 -8.71
N ASN A 525 -13.35 20.94 -7.85
CA ASN A 525 -13.70 21.79 -6.71
C ASN A 525 -13.25 21.16 -5.39
N SER A 526 -12.70 21.95 -4.47
CA SER A 526 -12.14 21.44 -3.20
C SER A 526 -12.17 22.45 -2.06
N ALA A 527 -11.79 22.00 -0.86
CA ALA A 527 -11.64 22.80 0.36
C ALA A 527 -12.82 23.76 0.67
N PRO A 528 -14.08 23.27 0.72
CA PRO A 528 -15.22 24.12 1.01
C PRO A 528 -15.19 24.66 2.45
N ARG A 529 -15.65 25.91 2.61
CA ARG A 529 -15.78 26.62 3.88
C ARG A 529 -17.04 27.47 3.87
N VAL A 530 -18.03 27.09 4.67
CA VAL A 530 -19.25 27.88 4.85
C VAL A 530 -18.95 29.14 5.67
N SER A 531 -19.59 30.25 5.31
CA SER A 531 -19.51 31.50 6.06
C SER A 531 -20.17 31.35 7.44
N PRO A 532 -19.77 32.14 8.45
CA PRO A 532 -20.39 32.09 9.79
C PRO A 532 -21.91 32.33 9.75
N GLY A 533 -22.39 33.11 8.78
CA GLY A 533 -23.81 33.38 8.56
C GLY A 533 -24.58 32.26 7.83
N GLY A 534 -23.90 31.26 7.28
CA GLY A 534 -24.53 30.12 6.60
C GLY A 534 -25.14 30.43 5.23
N THR A 535 -24.90 31.62 4.68
CA THR A 535 -25.47 32.08 3.40
C THR A 535 -24.55 31.87 2.21
N GLU A 536 -23.24 31.79 2.47
CA GLU A 536 -22.21 31.75 1.44
C GLU A 536 -21.21 30.64 1.73
N LEU A 537 -20.53 30.15 0.70
CA LEU A 537 -19.52 29.11 0.79
C LEU A 537 -18.31 29.47 -0.07
N ALA A 538 -17.16 29.65 0.58
CA ALA A 538 -15.88 29.78 -0.11
C ALA A 538 -15.34 28.39 -0.46
N TYR A 539 -14.79 28.22 -1.66
CA TYR A 539 -14.19 26.97 -2.11
C TYR A 539 -13.07 27.23 -3.10
N VAL A 540 -12.28 26.19 -3.38
CA VAL A 540 -11.18 26.25 -4.35
C VAL A 540 -11.64 25.56 -5.63
N ALA A 541 -11.49 26.22 -6.78
CA ALA A 541 -11.68 25.62 -8.09
C ALA A 541 -10.47 25.91 -8.99
N PHE A 542 -10.36 25.18 -10.09
CA PHE A 542 -9.30 25.42 -11.08
C PHE A 542 -9.75 26.40 -12.16
N ASP A 543 -8.91 27.38 -12.45
CA ASP A 543 -9.05 28.26 -13.61
C ASP A 543 -7.72 28.27 -14.37
N GLY A 544 -7.73 27.94 -15.66
CA GLY A 544 -6.52 27.81 -16.49
C GLY A 544 -5.47 26.79 -16.01
N GLY A 545 -5.79 25.93 -15.04
CA GLY A 545 -4.83 25.04 -14.40
C GLY A 545 -4.14 25.62 -13.16
N PHE A 546 -4.67 26.70 -12.61
CA PHE A 546 -4.27 27.26 -11.31
C PHE A 546 -5.41 27.17 -10.31
N GLN A 547 -5.09 26.95 -9.04
CA GLN A 547 -6.07 26.96 -7.96
C GLN A 547 -6.51 28.39 -7.65
N LYS A 548 -7.81 28.62 -7.58
CA LYS A 548 -8.40 29.94 -7.30
C LYS A 548 -9.54 29.83 -6.29
N LEU A 549 -9.75 30.92 -5.56
CA LEU A 549 -10.85 31.02 -4.61
C LEU A 549 -12.12 31.43 -5.34
N PHE A 550 -13.22 30.76 -5.01
CA PHE A 550 -14.56 31.06 -5.48
C PHE A 550 -15.51 31.18 -4.31
N LEU A 551 -16.56 31.97 -4.50
CA LEU A 551 -17.67 32.15 -3.59
C LEU A 551 -18.93 31.58 -4.22
N LEU A 552 -19.69 30.80 -3.46
CA LEU A 552 -20.99 30.27 -3.83
C LEU A 552 -22.05 30.84 -2.89
N ASP A 553 -23.06 31.49 -3.46
CA ASP A 553 -24.28 31.83 -2.73
C ASP A 553 -25.16 30.58 -2.59
N LEU A 554 -25.44 30.18 -1.35
CA LEU A 554 -26.13 28.92 -1.06
C LEU A 554 -27.65 28.96 -1.36
N ALA A 555 -28.23 30.16 -1.48
CA ALA A 555 -29.66 30.33 -1.76
C ALA A 555 -29.95 30.34 -3.27
N THR A 556 -29.12 31.03 -4.04
CA THR A 556 -29.29 31.23 -5.48
C THR A 556 -28.47 30.25 -6.32
N GLY A 557 -27.38 29.70 -5.78
CA GLY A 557 -26.41 28.89 -6.52
C GLY A 557 -25.45 29.69 -7.39
N ASN A 558 -25.45 31.03 -7.27
CA ASN A 558 -24.54 31.91 -8.02
C ASN A 558 -23.10 31.71 -7.57
N LYS A 559 -22.18 31.59 -8.53
CA LYS A 559 -20.75 31.41 -8.30
C LYS A 559 -19.99 32.66 -8.73
N GLU A 560 -19.05 33.08 -7.92
CA GLU A 560 -18.18 34.21 -8.20
C GLU A 560 -16.72 33.82 -7.98
N GLN A 561 -15.84 34.13 -8.92
CA GLN A 561 -14.40 33.98 -8.73
C GLN A 561 -13.87 35.15 -7.90
N LEU A 562 -13.10 34.86 -6.85
CA LEU A 562 -12.56 35.85 -5.92
C LEU A 562 -11.10 36.21 -6.21
N THR A 563 -10.31 35.28 -6.76
CA THR A 563 -8.89 35.50 -7.07
C THR A 563 -8.58 35.14 -8.52
N TYR A 564 -7.54 35.76 -9.08
CA TYR A 564 -7.14 35.63 -10.49
C TYR A 564 -5.62 35.49 -10.62
N GLY A 565 -5.10 35.21 -11.82
CA GLY A 565 -3.66 35.21 -12.12
C GLY A 565 -2.98 33.84 -12.12
N ARG A 566 -1.77 33.77 -12.66
CA ARG A 566 -1.01 32.52 -12.91
C ARG A 566 -0.23 32.02 -11.68
N TRP A 567 -0.94 31.79 -10.60
CA TRP A 567 -0.45 31.33 -9.30
C TRP A 567 -1.57 30.59 -8.56
N ASN A 568 -1.27 29.82 -7.53
CA ASN A 568 -2.23 29.03 -6.78
C ASN A 568 -2.67 29.73 -5.48
N ASP A 569 -3.98 29.76 -5.25
CA ASP A 569 -4.62 30.22 -4.02
C ASP A 569 -5.41 29.05 -3.40
N ASN A 570 -5.21 28.78 -2.12
CA ASN A 570 -5.78 27.59 -1.47
C ASN A 570 -6.04 27.80 0.04
N SER A 571 -6.68 26.82 0.68
CA SER A 571 -6.97 26.77 2.11
C SER A 571 -7.66 28.02 2.66
N PRO A 572 -8.79 28.46 2.07
CA PRO A 572 -9.52 29.60 2.61
C PRO A 572 -10.04 29.31 4.02
N SER A 573 -10.25 30.36 4.82
CA SER A 573 -10.92 30.31 6.10
C SER A 573 -11.57 31.66 6.42
N TRP A 574 -12.78 31.64 6.97
CA TRP A 574 -13.56 32.83 7.25
C TRP A 574 -13.16 33.50 8.55
N SER A 575 -13.14 34.83 8.52
CA SER A 575 -13.20 35.67 9.73
C SER A 575 -14.54 35.48 10.43
N SER A 576 -14.59 35.72 11.74
CA SER A 576 -15.78 35.46 12.55
C SER A 576 -16.96 36.38 12.20
N ASP A 577 -16.69 37.55 11.62
CA ASP A 577 -17.70 38.49 11.14
C ASP A 577 -18.15 38.23 9.69
N GLY A 578 -17.54 37.26 9.01
CA GLY A 578 -17.85 36.92 7.62
C GLY A 578 -17.41 37.95 6.59
N ARG A 579 -16.55 38.93 6.93
CA ARG A 579 -16.15 40.01 5.99
C ARG A 579 -14.87 39.71 5.22
N GLN A 580 -14.02 38.87 5.79
CA GLN A 580 -12.69 38.55 5.28
C GLN A 580 -12.45 37.06 5.18
N LEU A 581 -11.63 36.68 4.20
CA LEU A 581 -11.04 35.35 4.07
C LEU A 581 -9.53 35.44 4.37
N VAL A 582 -9.00 34.50 5.16
CA VAL A 582 -7.56 34.20 5.19
C VAL A 582 -7.30 33.00 4.31
N TYR A 583 -6.20 33.00 3.57
CA TYR A 583 -5.84 31.94 2.66
C TYR A 583 -4.33 31.91 2.42
N THR A 584 -3.86 30.88 1.72
CA THR A 584 -2.47 30.78 1.27
C THR A 584 -2.37 31.04 -0.22
N SER A 585 -1.38 31.83 -0.62
CA SER A 585 -1.09 32.11 -2.03
C SER A 585 0.40 32.01 -2.33
N ASP A 586 0.73 31.52 -3.52
CA ASP A 586 2.09 31.43 -4.05
C ASP A 586 2.43 32.55 -5.07
N GLU A 587 1.56 33.58 -5.17
CA GLU A 587 1.58 34.72 -6.13
C GLU A 587 2.95 35.37 -6.36
N LYS A 588 3.72 35.61 -5.30
CA LYS A 588 4.93 36.43 -5.38
C LYS A 588 6.11 35.70 -6.05
N ASP A 589 6.35 34.47 -5.62
CA ASP A 589 7.62 33.75 -5.83
C ASP A 589 7.48 32.23 -5.70
N GLN A 590 6.26 31.70 -5.81
CA GLN A 590 5.96 30.27 -5.64
C GLN A 590 6.35 29.74 -4.25
N ILE A 591 6.23 30.60 -3.24
CA ILE A 591 6.26 30.24 -1.83
C ILE A 591 4.89 30.57 -1.26
N TRP A 592 4.25 29.56 -0.69
CA TRP A 592 2.97 29.71 0.00
C TRP A 592 3.10 30.70 1.16
N ASN A 593 2.42 31.83 1.07
CA ASN A 593 2.38 32.87 2.08
C ASN A 593 0.95 33.16 2.51
N LEU A 594 0.78 33.76 3.69
CA LEU A 594 -0.52 34.10 4.26
C LEU A 594 -1.03 35.41 3.65
N TYR A 595 -2.25 35.35 3.13
CA TYR A 595 -2.98 36.49 2.58
C TYR A 595 -4.34 36.63 3.25
N THR A 596 -4.86 37.86 3.26
CA THR A 596 -6.26 38.14 3.61
C THR A 596 -6.95 38.90 2.49
N LEU A 597 -8.17 38.48 2.15
CA LEU A 597 -9.04 39.15 1.20
C LEU A 597 -10.25 39.76 1.92
N ASP A 598 -10.43 41.07 1.80
CA ASP A 598 -11.68 41.75 2.14
C ASP A 598 -12.68 41.62 0.98
N LEU A 599 -13.85 41.04 1.25
CA LEU A 599 -14.83 40.70 0.22
C LEU A 599 -15.57 41.94 -0.32
N ALA A 600 -15.73 42.98 0.51
CA ALA A 600 -16.45 44.19 0.15
C ALA A 600 -15.59 45.12 -0.70
N THR A 601 -14.31 45.28 -0.35
CA THR A 601 -13.40 46.18 -1.08
C THR A 601 -12.53 45.46 -2.11
N ARG A 602 -12.57 44.13 -2.16
CA ARG A 602 -11.68 43.28 -2.97
C ARG A 602 -10.20 43.55 -2.73
N THR A 603 -9.88 44.02 -1.53
CA THR A 603 -8.50 44.34 -1.14
C THR A 603 -7.82 43.08 -0.61
N ASN A 604 -6.73 42.69 -1.26
CA ASN A 604 -5.85 41.61 -0.84
C ASN A 604 -4.64 42.16 -0.07
N LYS A 605 -4.23 41.49 1.01
CA LYS A 605 -3.08 41.86 1.83
C LYS A 605 -2.18 40.66 2.10
N GLN A 606 -0.88 40.81 1.85
CA GLN A 606 0.14 39.82 2.19
C GLN A 606 0.72 40.07 3.59
N TRP A 607 0.89 39.01 4.38
CA TRP A 607 1.34 39.11 5.79
C TRP A 607 2.64 38.37 6.09
N THR A 608 3.00 37.36 5.29
CA THR A 608 4.21 36.56 5.52
C THR A 608 5.10 36.50 4.29
N GLU A 609 6.39 36.26 4.53
CA GLU A 609 7.42 35.96 3.52
C GLU A 609 8.38 34.90 4.08
N TYR A 610 7.84 33.81 4.62
CA TYR A 610 8.66 32.78 5.26
C TYR A 610 9.43 31.94 4.24
N TYR A 611 10.56 31.40 4.66
CA TYR A 611 11.39 30.56 3.78
C TYR A 611 10.71 29.22 3.42
N GLY A 612 10.13 28.54 4.40
CA GLY A 612 9.45 27.26 4.23
C GLY A 612 7.96 27.35 3.89
N GLY A 613 7.41 28.57 3.81
CA GLY A 613 5.99 28.82 3.53
C GLY A 613 5.03 28.61 4.71
N VAL A 614 3.76 28.91 4.47
CA VAL A 614 2.61 28.83 5.40
C VAL A 614 1.53 27.96 4.79
N PHE A 615 0.88 27.12 5.60
CA PHE A 615 -0.11 26.14 5.15
C PHE A 615 -1.32 26.10 6.09
N THR A 616 -2.50 25.85 5.50
CA THR A 616 -3.79 25.67 6.21
C THR A 616 -4.08 26.73 7.28
N PRO A 617 -4.08 28.04 6.94
CA PRO A 617 -4.37 29.09 7.90
C PRO A 617 -5.83 29.06 8.34
N LYS A 618 -6.08 29.35 9.61
CA LYS A 618 -7.41 29.49 10.18
C LYS A 618 -7.48 30.71 11.09
N PHE A 619 -8.49 31.54 10.91
CA PHE A 619 -8.80 32.58 11.90
C PHE A 619 -9.13 31.98 13.26
N VAL A 620 -8.70 32.69 14.29
CA VAL A 620 -9.09 32.41 15.68
C VAL A 620 -10.51 32.93 15.91
N SER A 621 -11.30 32.21 16.70
CA SER A 621 -12.71 32.57 16.91
C SER A 621 -12.82 33.91 17.63
N GLY A 622 -13.64 34.82 17.11
CA GLY A 622 -13.84 36.16 17.67
C GLY A 622 -12.70 37.17 17.42
N GLU A 623 -11.62 36.77 16.74
CA GLU A 623 -10.48 37.65 16.42
C GLU A 623 -10.28 37.73 14.89
N ASN A 624 -10.27 38.93 14.31
CA ASN A 624 -10.07 39.14 12.87
C ASN A 624 -8.60 39.46 12.50
N ASP A 625 -7.72 39.51 13.49
CA ASP A 625 -6.31 39.87 13.33
C ASP A 625 -5.36 38.74 13.76
N ARG A 626 -5.88 37.56 14.10
CA ARG A 626 -5.09 36.43 14.60
C ARG A 626 -5.39 35.15 13.83
N VAL A 627 -4.33 34.45 13.44
CA VAL A 627 -4.40 33.26 12.58
C VAL A 627 -3.52 32.15 13.15
N VAL A 628 -4.06 30.93 13.21
CA VAL A 628 -3.32 29.69 13.46
C VAL A 628 -2.99 29.04 12.13
N TYR A 629 -1.77 28.52 11.98
CA TYR A 629 -1.30 27.92 10.73
C TYR A 629 -0.22 26.86 10.99
N SER A 630 0.04 26.03 9.99
CA SER A 630 1.21 25.15 9.97
C SER A 630 2.33 25.72 9.10
N ALA A 631 3.58 25.58 9.54
CA ALA A 631 4.75 26.00 8.78
C ALA A 631 5.96 25.10 9.08
N TYR A 632 6.96 25.09 8.20
CA TYR A 632 8.20 24.33 8.40
C TYR A 632 9.13 24.99 9.41
N LEU A 633 9.77 24.16 10.24
CA LEU A 633 10.84 24.58 11.13
C LEU A 633 12.21 24.17 10.55
N GLU A 634 13.13 25.13 10.43
CA GLU A 634 14.45 24.91 9.81
C GLU A 634 15.51 24.28 10.73
N ASP A 635 15.36 24.40 12.06
CA ASP A 635 16.41 24.00 13.01
C ASP A 635 16.35 22.52 13.41
N ASP A 636 15.45 21.75 12.80
CA ASP A 636 15.45 20.30 12.93
C ASP A 636 15.97 19.64 11.67
N GLN A 637 17.08 18.93 11.85
CA GLN A 637 17.69 18.04 10.86
C GLN A 637 16.59 17.18 10.25
N PHE A 638 16.65 16.81 8.98
CA PHE A 638 15.77 15.80 8.39
C PHE A 638 15.76 14.54 9.28
N ARG A 639 14.86 14.49 10.28
CA ARG A 639 14.79 13.40 11.28
C ARG A 639 14.10 12.18 10.70
N SER A 640 13.42 12.36 9.57
CA SER A 640 12.72 11.33 8.81
C SER A 640 12.74 11.69 7.33
N TYR A 641 13.17 10.76 6.48
CA TYR A 641 13.22 10.92 5.02
C TYR A 641 11.84 10.85 4.33
N VAL A 642 10.78 10.60 5.09
CA VAL A 642 9.44 10.25 4.57
C VAL A 642 8.36 11.30 4.89
N TYR A 643 8.53 12.13 5.93
CA TYR A 643 7.49 13.09 6.36
C TYR A 643 8.06 14.48 6.61
N SER A 644 7.30 15.49 6.20
CA SER A 644 7.61 16.92 6.37
C SER A 644 7.52 17.35 7.83
N ASN A 645 8.50 18.13 8.30
CA ASN A 645 8.57 18.67 9.67
C ASN A 645 7.67 19.93 9.83
N PHE A 646 6.36 19.78 9.63
CA PHE A 646 5.42 20.87 9.94
C PHE A 646 5.26 21.03 11.45
N GLU A 647 5.18 22.29 11.88
CA GLU A 647 4.80 22.65 13.23
C GLU A 647 3.65 23.66 13.22
N LEU A 648 2.98 23.80 14.37
CA LEU A 648 1.86 24.72 14.52
C LEU A 648 2.30 26.02 15.17
N PHE A 649 1.88 27.12 14.55
CA PHE A 649 2.15 28.48 14.97
C PHE A 649 0.85 29.28 15.01
N ASP A 650 0.85 30.37 15.77
CA ASP A 650 -0.11 31.44 15.60
C ASP A 650 0.61 32.76 15.39
N LEU A 651 -0.05 33.66 14.66
CA LEU A 651 0.43 35.01 14.46
C LEU A 651 -0.67 36.02 14.69
N ARG A 652 -0.26 37.22 15.11
CA ARG A 652 -1.10 38.41 15.11
C ARG A 652 -0.63 39.37 14.02
N MET A 653 -1.56 39.81 13.19
CA MET A 653 -1.37 40.72 12.07
C MET A 653 -1.19 42.15 12.59
N LYS A 654 -0.20 42.88 12.05
CA LYS A 654 0.07 44.29 12.35
C LYS A 654 -0.11 45.11 11.07
N GLU A 655 0.97 45.34 10.33
CA GLU A 655 0.97 46.05 9.06
C GLU A 655 1.17 45.08 7.90
N SER A 656 0.38 45.19 6.84
CA SER A 656 0.53 44.32 5.67
C SER A 656 1.84 44.62 4.94
N LEU A 657 2.55 43.60 4.48
CA LEU A 657 3.75 43.75 3.64
C LEU A 657 3.40 44.31 2.27
N ARG A 658 2.26 43.89 1.72
CA ARG A 658 1.72 44.35 0.44
C ARG A 658 0.21 44.47 0.56
N THR A 659 -0.34 45.48 -0.10
CA THR A 659 -1.78 45.64 -0.31
C THR A 659 -2.02 45.82 -1.80
N SER A 660 -2.96 45.07 -2.34
CA SER A 660 -3.42 45.18 -3.73
C SER A 660 -4.95 45.10 -3.76
N VAL A 661 -5.55 45.59 -4.84
CA VAL A 661 -6.97 45.34 -5.11
C VAL A 661 -7.03 44.28 -6.20
N ILE A 662 -7.85 43.25 -5.99
CA ILE A 662 -8.02 42.19 -6.96
C ILE A 662 -8.76 42.77 -8.17
N ASP A 663 -8.14 42.63 -9.32
CA ASP A 663 -8.68 43.05 -10.60
C ASP A 663 -8.68 41.87 -11.57
N ASN A 664 -9.83 41.59 -12.19
CA ASN A 664 -9.93 40.56 -13.20
C ASN A 664 -9.42 41.12 -14.52
N LYS A 665 -8.14 40.86 -14.82
CA LYS A 665 -7.51 41.31 -16.06
C LYS A 665 -7.95 40.53 -17.32
N ASN A 666 -8.87 39.56 -17.21
CA ASN A 666 -9.27 38.65 -18.30
C ASN A 666 -8.06 38.04 -19.03
N GLU A 667 -7.00 37.72 -18.31
CA GLU A 667 -5.83 37.06 -18.89
C GLU A 667 -6.16 35.59 -19.16
N ASN A 668 -5.81 35.07 -20.35
CA ASN A 668 -5.93 33.63 -20.59
C ASN A 668 -4.98 32.89 -19.63
N MET A 669 -5.56 32.14 -18.68
CA MET A 669 -4.83 31.44 -17.64
C MET A 669 -4.39 30.03 -18.06
N GLU A 670 -4.75 29.55 -19.26
CA GLU A 670 -4.43 28.19 -19.71
C GLU A 670 -2.92 27.90 -19.74
N LEU A 671 -2.54 26.84 -19.02
CA LEU A 671 -1.25 26.17 -19.13
C LEU A 671 -1.14 25.41 -20.47
N ALA A 672 -0.92 26.11 -21.58
CA ALA A 672 -0.73 25.49 -22.90
C ALA A 672 0.78 25.41 -23.29
N PHE A 673 1.30 24.19 -23.41
CA PHE A 673 2.50 23.86 -24.19
C PHE A 673 2.02 23.06 -25.40
N ARG A 674 1.94 23.72 -26.58
CA ARG A 674 1.00 23.40 -27.69
C ARG A 674 -0.47 23.57 -27.28
N SER A 675 -1.33 23.99 -28.20
CA SER A 675 -2.77 23.98 -27.90
C SER A 675 -3.16 22.52 -27.73
N GLN A 676 -3.54 22.13 -26.51
CA GLN A 676 -4.10 20.82 -26.20
C GLN A 676 -5.29 20.51 -27.13
N GLU A 677 -5.94 21.58 -27.59
CA GLU A 677 -6.92 21.62 -28.68
C GLU A 677 -6.39 21.02 -29.98
N ALA A 678 -5.18 21.36 -30.46
CA ALA A 678 -4.65 20.82 -31.72
C ALA A 678 -4.39 19.31 -31.66
N VAL A 679 -3.96 18.77 -30.51
CA VAL A 679 -3.82 17.32 -30.33
C VAL A 679 -5.21 16.68 -30.20
N SER A 680 -6.12 17.33 -29.46
CA SER A 680 -7.49 16.83 -29.27
C SER A 680 -8.29 16.77 -30.58
N GLU A 681 -8.07 17.69 -31.50
CA GLU A 681 -8.65 17.70 -32.84
C GLU A 681 -8.17 16.54 -33.73
N GLN A 682 -6.98 15.99 -33.44
CA GLN A 682 -6.41 14.85 -34.16
C GLN A 682 -6.92 13.50 -33.63
N LEU A 683 -7.60 13.48 -32.47
CA LEU A 683 -8.14 12.27 -31.87
C LEU A 683 -9.38 11.76 -32.61
N ASP A 684 -9.57 10.44 -32.63
CA ASP A 684 -10.72 9.81 -33.28
C ASP A 684 -11.99 10.06 -32.45
N GLN A 685 -12.72 11.10 -32.85
CA GLN A 685 -13.99 11.51 -32.23
C GLN A 685 -15.08 10.43 -32.33
N HIS A 686 -15.04 9.57 -33.36
CA HIS A 686 -16.00 8.47 -33.48
C HIS A 686 -15.74 7.40 -32.43
N GLN A 687 -14.47 7.04 -32.19
CA GLN A 687 -14.10 6.08 -31.16
C GLN A 687 -14.33 6.65 -29.75
N LEU A 688 -14.09 7.95 -29.53
CA LEU A 688 -14.39 8.64 -28.27
C LEU A 688 -15.91 8.68 -27.97
N ALA A 689 -16.75 8.87 -28.99
CA ALA A 689 -18.21 8.87 -28.82
C ALA A 689 -18.80 7.46 -28.64
N ARG A 690 -18.14 6.43 -29.17
CA ARG A 690 -18.60 5.04 -29.15
C ARG A 690 -17.43 4.10 -28.93
N PRO A 691 -16.98 3.95 -27.67
CA PRO A 691 -15.82 3.15 -27.36
C PRO A 691 -16.09 1.68 -27.64
N GLN A 692 -15.04 0.98 -28.04
CA GLN A 692 -15.14 -0.44 -28.35
C GLN A 692 -14.98 -1.27 -27.08
N LYS A 693 -15.36 -2.56 -27.16
CA LYS A 693 -15.00 -3.50 -26.10
C LYS A 693 -13.50 -3.81 -26.18
N PRO A 694 -12.81 -3.93 -25.04
CA PRO A 694 -11.40 -4.30 -25.02
C PRO A 694 -11.12 -5.61 -25.75
N PRO A 695 -10.09 -5.66 -26.61
CA PRO A 695 -9.68 -6.90 -27.23
C PRO A 695 -9.11 -7.85 -26.17
N ALA A 696 -9.41 -9.14 -26.29
CA ALA A 696 -8.83 -10.16 -25.43
C ALA A 696 -7.38 -10.43 -25.86
N ARG A 697 -6.42 -9.67 -25.32
CA ARG A 697 -4.99 -9.94 -25.53
C ARG A 697 -4.51 -10.93 -24.48
N TRP A 698 -4.13 -12.12 -24.93
CA TRP A 698 -3.60 -13.19 -24.08
C TRP A 698 -2.08 -13.22 -24.14
N LYS A 699 -1.42 -13.33 -22.99
CA LYS A 699 0.04 -13.42 -22.91
C LYS A 699 0.51 -14.55 -22.02
N PHE A 700 1.60 -15.18 -22.45
CA PHE A 700 2.36 -16.13 -21.64
C PHE A 700 3.18 -15.37 -20.59
N TYR A 701 2.91 -15.66 -19.32
CA TYR A 701 3.52 -14.97 -18.18
C TYR A 701 4.68 -15.74 -17.54
N GLY A 702 4.72 -17.04 -17.77
CA GLY A 702 5.80 -17.90 -17.31
C GLY A 702 5.62 -19.29 -17.87
N SER A 703 6.72 -19.87 -18.33
CA SER A 703 6.82 -21.29 -18.62
C SER A 703 8.11 -21.82 -17.98
N ASN A 704 8.00 -22.46 -16.82
CA ASN A 704 9.17 -23.11 -16.24
C ASN A 704 9.15 -24.58 -16.67
N VAL A 705 10.08 -24.93 -17.55
CA VAL A 705 10.44 -26.32 -17.79
C VAL A 705 11.67 -26.59 -16.95
N SER A 706 11.53 -27.45 -15.96
CA SER A 706 12.64 -27.86 -15.09
C SER A 706 12.89 -29.33 -15.32
N ILE A 707 14.14 -29.66 -15.59
CA ILE A 707 14.61 -31.04 -15.69
C ILE A 707 15.68 -31.18 -14.61
N GLY A 708 15.52 -32.17 -13.74
CA GLY A 708 16.43 -32.38 -12.62
C GLY A 708 16.70 -33.85 -12.41
N THR A 709 17.77 -34.14 -11.68
CA THR A 709 18.10 -35.49 -11.23
C THR A 709 18.29 -35.50 -9.73
N SER A 710 17.94 -36.61 -9.07
CA SER A 710 18.13 -36.79 -7.63
C SER A 710 18.68 -38.17 -7.33
N THR A 711 19.36 -38.32 -6.19
CA THR A 711 19.88 -39.61 -5.72
C THR A 711 18.79 -40.55 -5.22
N TYR A 712 17.62 -40.02 -4.86
CA TYR A 712 16.46 -40.81 -4.42
C TYR A 712 15.41 -40.93 -5.52
N TRP A 713 15.27 -39.87 -6.33
CA TRP A 713 14.25 -39.79 -7.36
C TRP A 713 14.86 -40.24 -8.73
N GLY A 714 16.04 -39.79 -9.13
CA GLY A 714 16.50 -39.96 -10.52
C GLY A 714 15.93 -38.85 -11.37
N LEU A 715 15.71 -39.07 -12.68
CA LEU A 715 15.32 -38.01 -13.61
C LEU A 715 13.85 -37.58 -13.42
N PHE A 716 13.60 -36.30 -13.16
CA PHE A 716 12.28 -35.69 -13.13
C PHE A 716 12.18 -34.53 -14.10
N ALA A 717 10.98 -34.31 -14.63
CA ALA A 717 10.64 -33.16 -15.45
C ALA A 717 9.35 -32.52 -14.93
N SER A 718 9.36 -31.19 -14.83
CA SER A 718 8.17 -30.39 -14.59
C SER A 718 8.04 -29.34 -15.68
N SER A 719 6.82 -29.12 -16.14
CA SER A 719 6.46 -28.02 -17.02
C SER A 719 5.28 -27.30 -16.39
N GLN A 720 5.43 -26.01 -16.13
CA GLN A 720 4.31 -25.15 -15.80
C GLN A 720 4.12 -24.11 -16.89
N PHE A 721 2.88 -23.68 -17.13
CA PHE A 721 2.59 -22.52 -17.96
C PHE A 721 1.50 -21.68 -17.32
N VAL A 722 1.57 -20.37 -17.56
CA VAL A 722 0.52 -19.42 -17.20
C VAL A 722 0.25 -18.50 -18.38
N VAL A 723 -1.00 -18.44 -18.81
CA VAL A 723 -1.50 -17.54 -19.86
C VAL A 723 -2.59 -16.67 -19.25
N GLN A 724 -2.46 -15.36 -19.38
CA GLN A 724 -3.35 -14.39 -18.76
C GLN A 724 -3.79 -13.31 -19.75
N ASP A 725 -4.96 -12.73 -19.48
CA ASP A 725 -5.44 -11.55 -20.18
C ASP A 725 -4.79 -10.24 -19.66
N VAL A 726 -5.10 -9.10 -20.29
CA VAL A 726 -4.56 -7.78 -19.90
C VAL A 726 -4.92 -7.37 -18.47
N PHE A 727 -5.94 -7.91 -17.82
CA PHE A 727 -6.21 -7.58 -16.42
C PHE A 727 -5.80 -8.68 -15.44
N ALA A 728 -5.21 -9.77 -15.94
CA ALA A 728 -4.92 -10.99 -15.20
C ALA A 728 -6.12 -11.51 -14.38
N ASN A 729 -7.34 -11.16 -14.80
CA ASN A 729 -8.58 -11.63 -14.20
C ASN A 729 -9.12 -12.87 -14.95
N ARG A 730 -8.58 -13.17 -16.12
CA ARG A 730 -8.75 -14.45 -16.80
C ARG A 730 -7.42 -15.14 -16.94
N THR A 731 -7.32 -16.33 -16.35
CA THR A 731 -6.07 -17.07 -16.24
C THR A 731 -6.28 -18.50 -16.69
N HIS A 732 -5.41 -18.97 -17.59
CA HIS A 732 -5.16 -20.38 -17.82
C HIS A 732 -3.83 -20.72 -17.16
N ALA A 733 -3.83 -21.69 -16.26
CA ALA A 733 -2.63 -22.21 -15.63
C ALA A 733 -2.58 -23.73 -15.83
N GLY A 734 -1.42 -24.24 -16.19
CA GLY A 734 -1.19 -25.68 -16.28
C GLY A 734 0.10 -26.06 -15.59
N LEU A 735 0.08 -27.23 -14.95
CA LEU A 735 1.23 -27.86 -14.33
C LEU A 735 1.25 -29.33 -14.72
N TYR A 736 2.35 -29.75 -15.31
CA TYR A 736 2.63 -31.15 -15.62
C TYR A 736 3.93 -31.54 -14.95
N ILE A 737 3.92 -32.60 -14.15
CA ILE A 737 5.10 -33.15 -13.50
C ILE A 737 5.13 -34.65 -13.76
N LYS A 738 6.26 -35.13 -14.27
CA LYS A 738 6.53 -36.56 -14.44
C LYS A 738 7.86 -36.89 -13.80
N TYR A 739 7.84 -37.93 -12.99
CA TYR A 739 9.02 -38.41 -12.30
C TYR A 739 8.89 -39.92 -12.05
N GLY A 740 9.71 -40.74 -12.71
CA GLY A 740 9.51 -42.20 -12.67
C GLY A 740 8.04 -42.53 -12.96
N ASP A 741 7.39 -43.18 -12.00
CA ASP A 741 5.97 -43.52 -12.05
C ASP A 741 5.04 -42.48 -11.39
N PHE A 742 5.60 -41.46 -10.72
CA PHE A 742 4.85 -40.30 -10.26
C PHE A 742 4.42 -39.45 -11.47
N GLN A 743 3.14 -39.10 -11.52
CA GLN A 743 2.60 -38.17 -12.51
C GLN A 743 1.61 -37.23 -11.86
N TYR A 744 1.67 -35.96 -12.23
CA TYR A 744 0.73 -34.95 -11.79
C TYR A 744 0.43 -34.01 -12.95
N THR A 745 -0.85 -33.89 -13.28
CA THR A 745 -1.34 -33.00 -14.33
C THR A 745 -2.45 -32.17 -13.71
N ASP A 746 -2.26 -30.86 -13.69
CA ASP A 746 -3.26 -29.91 -13.24
C ASP A 746 -3.46 -28.86 -14.32
N TYR A 747 -4.72 -28.59 -14.63
CA TYR A 747 -5.11 -27.48 -15.50
C TYR A 747 -6.22 -26.69 -14.81
N THR A 748 -6.03 -25.39 -14.72
CA THR A 748 -6.97 -24.47 -14.10
C THR A 748 -7.30 -23.34 -15.07
N TYR A 749 -8.59 -23.14 -15.31
CA TYR A 749 -9.12 -21.92 -15.90
C TYR A 749 -9.86 -21.12 -14.84
N GLN A 750 -9.54 -19.85 -14.71
CA GLN A 750 -10.17 -18.94 -13.77
C GLN A 750 -10.65 -17.69 -14.51
N ASP A 751 -11.90 -17.28 -14.26
CA ASP A 751 -12.50 -16.03 -14.73
C ASP A 751 -13.08 -15.26 -13.54
N LEU A 752 -12.34 -14.23 -13.12
CA LEU A 752 -12.71 -13.25 -12.09
C LEU A 752 -13.20 -11.93 -12.71
N SER A 753 -13.43 -11.87 -14.03
CA SER A 753 -13.89 -10.64 -14.71
C SER A 753 -15.31 -10.21 -14.31
N ARG A 754 -16.02 -11.04 -13.54
CA ARG A 754 -17.38 -10.81 -13.05
C ARG A 754 -17.40 -10.92 -11.53
N ARG A 755 -18.39 -10.27 -10.90
CA ARG A 755 -18.58 -10.34 -9.44
C ARG A 755 -18.75 -11.77 -8.92
N TRP A 756 -19.44 -12.61 -9.68
CA TRP A 756 -19.38 -14.06 -9.47
C TRP A 756 -18.18 -14.60 -10.22
N GLY A 757 -17.13 -14.95 -9.50
CA GLY A 757 -15.95 -15.59 -10.06
C GLY A 757 -16.28 -17.04 -10.43
N LEU A 758 -15.61 -17.54 -11.47
CA LEU A 758 -15.68 -18.94 -11.89
C LEU A 758 -14.27 -19.52 -11.95
N THR A 759 -14.08 -20.70 -11.37
CA THR A 759 -12.86 -21.48 -11.52
C THR A 759 -13.22 -22.91 -11.92
N VAL A 760 -12.57 -23.41 -12.96
CA VAL A 760 -12.65 -24.79 -13.42
C VAL A 760 -11.26 -25.38 -13.33
N ASN A 761 -11.12 -26.45 -12.57
CA ASN A 761 -9.86 -27.17 -12.38
C ASN A 761 -10.04 -28.63 -12.78
N PHE A 762 -9.07 -29.16 -13.51
CA PHE A 762 -8.94 -30.57 -13.84
C PHE A 762 -7.62 -31.05 -13.27
N ASN A 763 -7.67 -32.14 -12.53
CA ASN A 763 -6.52 -32.70 -11.87
C ASN A 763 -6.45 -34.20 -12.10
N HIS A 764 -5.26 -34.68 -12.44
CA HIS A 764 -4.94 -36.09 -12.49
C HIS A 764 -3.61 -36.31 -11.78
N SER A 765 -3.59 -37.23 -10.83
CA SER A 765 -2.40 -37.58 -10.07
C SER A 765 -2.24 -39.08 -9.98
N GLN A 766 -1.01 -39.55 -10.12
CA GLN A 766 -0.61 -40.93 -9.94
C GLN A 766 0.65 -40.93 -9.07
N TYR A 767 0.59 -41.58 -7.93
CA TYR A 767 1.72 -41.64 -7.00
C TYR A 767 1.68 -42.89 -6.12
N PRO A 768 2.82 -43.53 -5.86
CA PRO A 768 2.92 -44.55 -4.84
C PRO A 768 2.81 -43.92 -3.44
N LEU A 769 2.10 -44.58 -2.54
CA LEU A 769 1.75 -44.06 -1.21
C LEU A 769 2.94 -43.95 -0.26
N TYR A 770 4.07 -44.61 -0.56
CA TYR A 770 5.30 -44.40 0.19
C TYR A 770 5.87 -42.98 0.00
N TYR A 771 5.50 -42.24 -1.05
CA TYR A 771 5.94 -40.85 -1.24
C TYR A 771 5.37 -39.89 -0.19
N PRO A 772 4.04 -39.83 0.06
CA PRO A 772 3.49 -39.04 1.14
C PRO A 772 3.69 -39.65 2.53
N LEU A 773 4.12 -40.91 2.68
CA LEU A 773 4.21 -41.57 3.99
C LEU A 773 5.62 -42.08 4.34
N TYR A 774 6.63 -41.53 3.65
CA TYR A 774 8.03 -41.84 3.87
C TYR A 774 8.39 -41.62 5.34
N ASN A 775 8.89 -42.66 6.01
CA ASN A 775 9.25 -42.66 7.45
C ASN A 775 8.07 -42.72 8.46
N PHE A 776 6.97 -43.41 8.16
CA PHE A 776 6.15 -44.01 9.24
C PHE A 776 6.97 -45.01 10.10
N GLN A 777 8.09 -45.49 9.56
CA GLN A 777 9.12 -46.26 10.26
C GLN A 777 9.75 -45.43 11.38
N GLY A 778 9.41 -45.77 12.61
CA GLY A 778 10.00 -45.19 13.81
C GLY A 778 9.07 -45.14 15.02
N GLN A 779 7.77 -45.37 14.86
CA GLN A 779 6.82 -45.30 15.99
C GLN A 779 6.01 -46.57 16.26
N TYR A 780 6.06 -47.58 15.38
CA TYR A 780 5.46 -48.90 15.60
C TYR A 780 6.54 -49.95 15.88
N SER A 781 7.29 -49.76 16.97
CA SER A 781 8.30 -50.73 17.43
C SER A 781 7.69 -52.01 18.03
N ARG A 782 6.41 -52.31 17.77
CA ARG A 782 5.65 -53.36 18.49
C ARG A 782 5.41 -54.66 17.72
N TYR A 783 5.65 -54.72 16.41
CA TYR A 783 5.39 -55.94 15.62
C TYR A 783 6.50 -56.17 14.58
N PRO A 784 7.59 -56.89 14.93
CA PRO A 784 8.62 -57.28 13.98
C PRO A 784 8.14 -58.44 13.09
N TYR A 785 8.54 -58.43 11.81
CA TYR A 785 8.62 -59.68 11.03
C TYR A 785 9.66 -60.62 11.69
N PRO A 786 9.59 -61.95 11.47
CA PRO A 786 10.53 -62.93 12.06
C PRO A 786 12.02 -62.61 11.84
N ASN A 787 12.34 -61.79 10.84
CA ASN A 787 13.70 -61.45 10.43
C ASN A 787 14.16 -60.04 10.85
N GLY A 788 13.39 -59.33 11.68
CA GLY A 788 13.77 -57.99 12.18
C GLY A 788 13.60 -56.82 11.19
N ASP A 789 12.91 -57.04 10.06
CA ASP A 789 12.63 -56.00 9.06
C ASP A 789 11.32 -55.25 9.37
N TYR A 790 11.40 -53.93 9.53
CA TYR A 790 10.28 -53.04 9.91
C TYR A 790 9.45 -52.54 8.72
N LYS A 791 9.13 -53.38 7.74
CA LYS A 791 8.58 -52.91 6.46
C LYS A 791 7.06 -53.04 6.43
N GLN A 792 6.37 -51.89 6.44
CA GLN A 792 4.94 -51.77 6.10
C GLN A 792 4.77 -52.04 4.60
N PHE A 793 4.80 -53.32 4.21
CA PHE A 793 4.89 -53.77 2.83
C PHE A 793 3.70 -53.29 1.98
N VAL A 794 2.48 -53.35 2.54
CA VAL A 794 1.25 -52.96 1.83
C VAL A 794 1.29 -51.47 1.54
N LEU A 795 1.58 -50.65 2.54
CA LEU A 795 1.70 -49.21 2.37
C LEU A 795 2.81 -48.84 1.38
N ASN A 796 3.97 -49.49 1.50
CA ASN A 796 5.14 -49.17 0.69
C ASN A 796 4.99 -49.56 -0.78
N SER A 797 4.08 -50.48 -1.10
CA SER A 797 3.90 -51.02 -2.45
C SER A 797 2.55 -50.67 -3.08
N THR A 798 1.72 -49.86 -2.40
CA THR A 798 0.41 -49.41 -2.92
C THR A 798 0.55 -48.14 -3.76
N TRP A 799 -0.15 -48.10 -4.90
CA TRP A 799 -0.25 -46.92 -5.77
C TRP A 799 -1.61 -46.26 -5.63
N ALA A 800 -1.65 -44.93 -5.61
CA ALA A 800 -2.86 -44.15 -5.72
C ALA A 800 -2.92 -43.47 -7.09
N GLU A 801 -4.09 -43.56 -7.73
CA GLU A 801 -4.45 -42.78 -8.89
C GLU A 801 -5.72 -42.00 -8.56
N GLU A 802 -5.69 -40.69 -8.78
CA GLU A 802 -6.83 -39.81 -8.59
C GLU A 802 -7.05 -38.95 -9.82
N THR A 803 -8.30 -38.91 -10.27
CA THR A 803 -8.75 -37.96 -11.28
C THR A 803 -9.92 -37.17 -10.71
N SER A 804 -9.85 -35.85 -10.80
CA SER A 804 -10.92 -34.96 -10.35
C SER A 804 -11.13 -33.80 -11.29
N ALA A 805 -12.37 -33.30 -11.31
CA ALA A 805 -12.69 -31.98 -11.84
C ALA A 805 -13.34 -31.18 -10.72
N THR A 806 -12.96 -29.92 -10.55
CA THR A 806 -13.55 -29.01 -9.57
C THR A 806 -14.13 -27.81 -10.31
N PHE A 807 -15.43 -27.57 -10.14
CA PHE A 807 -16.11 -26.36 -10.57
C PHE A 807 -16.37 -25.54 -9.32
N LEU A 808 -15.81 -24.34 -9.23
CA LEU A 808 -15.94 -23.44 -8.10
C LEU A 808 -16.51 -22.11 -8.57
N THR A 809 -17.43 -21.55 -7.82
CA THR A 809 -17.87 -20.17 -7.97
C THR A 809 -17.71 -19.43 -6.66
N GLU A 810 -17.35 -18.16 -6.72
CA GLU A 810 -17.11 -17.34 -5.53
C GLU A 810 -17.86 -16.02 -5.62
N TYR A 811 -18.35 -15.58 -4.47
CA TYR A 811 -19.02 -14.29 -4.30
C TYR A 811 -18.33 -13.49 -3.19
N PRO A 812 -17.70 -12.35 -3.53
CA PRO A 812 -17.13 -11.45 -2.55
C PRO A 812 -18.18 -10.50 -1.97
N PHE A 813 -18.30 -10.50 -0.64
CA PHE A 813 -19.10 -9.53 0.09
C PHE A 813 -18.38 -8.17 0.17
N ASN A 814 -17.06 -8.20 0.33
CA ASN A 814 -16.15 -7.07 0.33
C ASN A 814 -14.73 -7.57 -0.01
N LYS A 815 -13.72 -6.69 0.10
CA LYS A 815 -12.31 -6.99 -0.16
C LYS A 815 -11.76 -8.20 0.62
N TRP A 816 -12.30 -8.48 1.80
CA TRP A 816 -11.72 -9.44 2.76
C TRP A 816 -12.56 -10.68 2.97
N ASN A 817 -13.86 -10.63 2.64
CA ASN A 817 -14.81 -11.68 2.96
C ASN A 817 -15.50 -12.17 1.70
N ARG A 818 -15.47 -13.48 1.47
CA ARG A 818 -16.17 -14.13 0.36
C ARG A 818 -16.74 -15.48 0.77
N VAL A 819 -17.74 -15.92 0.01
CA VAL A 819 -18.24 -17.29 0.05
C VAL A 819 -17.90 -17.99 -1.26
N GLU A 820 -17.50 -19.26 -1.17
CA GLU A 820 -17.18 -20.12 -2.31
C GLU A 820 -18.13 -21.31 -2.30
N PHE A 821 -18.68 -21.65 -3.46
CA PHE A 821 -19.49 -22.85 -3.68
C PHE A 821 -18.85 -23.68 -4.77
N GLY A 822 -18.78 -25.00 -4.61
CA GLY A 822 -18.18 -25.84 -5.63
C GLY A 822 -18.77 -27.23 -5.74
N VAL A 823 -18.51 -27.85 -6.88
CA VAL A 823 -18.84 -29.24 -7.16
C VAL A 823 -17.57 -29.94 -7.61
N ARG A 824 -17.24 -31.05 -6.98
CA ARG A 824 -16.04 -31.85 -7.23
C ARG A 824 -16.38 -33.32 -7.46
N PRO A 825 -16.64 -33.74 -8.71
CA PRO A 825 -16.48 -35.15 -9.07
C PRO A 825 -15.01 -35.58 -8.92
N ARG A 826 -14.77 -36.63 -8.15
CA ARG A 826 -13.47 -37.28 -8.01
C ARG A 826 -13.60 -38.80 -8.10
N LYS A 827 -12.61 -39.44 -8.70
CA LYS A 827 -12.41 -40.89 -8.67
C LYS A 827 -11.02 -41.17 -8.13
N ARG A 828 -10.92 -41.97 -7.08
CA ARG A 828 -9.65 -42.42 -6.51
C ARG A 828 -9.58 -43.93 -6.54
N THR A 829 -8.47 -44.46 -7.02
CA THR A 829 -8.20 -45.90 -7.10
C THR A 829 -6.88 -46.18 -6.39
N TYR A 830 -6.87 -47.16 -5.50
CA TYR A 830 -5.68 -47.71 -4.90
C TYR A 830 -5.35 -49.07 -5.54
N PHE A 831 -4.15 -49.19 -6.09
CA PHE A 831 -3.62 -50.45 -6.63
C PHE A 831 -2.81 -51.13 -5.53
N LEU A 832 -3.39 -52.16 -4.96
CA LEU A 832 -2.83 -52.89 -3.82
C LEU A 832 -1.84 -53.97 -4.30
N PRO A 833 -0.78 -54.24 -3.53
CA PRO A 833 0.22 -55.26 -3.86
C PRO A 833 -0.22 -56.70 -3.54
N LEU A 834 -1.36 -56.87 -2.86
CA LEU A 834 -1.92 -58.15 -2.43
C LEU A 834 -3.35 -58.29 -2.95
N THR A 835 -3.81 -59.53 -3.12
CA THR A 835 -5.22 -59.89 -3.36
C THR A 835 -5.86 -60.45 -2.09
N ASP A 836 -7.19 -60.62 -2.11
CA ASP A 836 -7.92 -61.26 -0.99
C ASP A 836 -7.43 -62.69 -0.72
N ALA A 837 -7.01 -63.41 -1.78
CA ALA A 837 -6.42 -64.73 -1.66
C ALA A 837 -5.03 -64.69 -0.99
N ASP A 838 -4.21 -63.68 -1.31
CA ASP A 838 -2.89 -63.51 -0.68
C ASP A 838 -3.01 -63.16 0.81
N VAL A 839 -3.96 -62.28 1.16
CA VAL A 839 -4.20 -61.92 2.57
C VAL A 839 -4.73 -63.11 3.36
N ALA A 840 -5.62 -63.91 2.77
CA ALA A 840 -6.13 -65.14 3.39
C ALA A 840 -5.03 -66.21 3.53
N TYR A 841 -4.14 -66.33 2.53
CA TYR A 841 -3.01 -67.26 2.55
C TYR A 841 -1.93 -66.87 3.58
N LEU A 842 -1.60 -65.57 3.66
CA LEU A 842 -0.60 -65.07 4.59
C LEU A 842 -1.09 -65.13 6.04
N GLY A 843 -2.40 -64.99 6.30
CA GLY A 843 -2.97 -65.15 7.64
C GLY A 843 -2.21 -64.35 8.71
N ASP A 844 -1.76 -65.02 9.77
CA ASP A 844 -0.99 -64.41 10.88
C ASP A 844 0.45 -64.00 10.50
N TYR A 845 0.95 -64.41 9.32
CA TYR A 845 2.26 -63.99 8.81
C TYR A 845 2.24 -62.59 8.18
N LEU A 846 1.06 -62.05 7.87
CA LEU A 846 0.92 -60.64 7.51
C LEU A 846 0.79 -59.82 8.80
N PRO A 847 1.70 -58.86 9.08
CA PRO A 847 1.58 -58.01 10.25
C PRO A 847 0.22 -57.32 10.29
N GLU A 848 -0.36 -57.25 11.47
CA GLU A 848 -1.67 -56.64 11.69
C GLU A 848 -1.77 -55.22 11.09
N ILE A 849 -0.69 -54.44 11.15
CA ILE A 849 -0.64 -53.09 10.55
C ILE A 849 -0.75 -53.10 9.01
N ASP A 850 -0.15 -54.08 8.33
CA ASP A 850 -0.24 -54.21 6.87
C ASP A 850 -1.62 -54.74 6.45
N ARG A 851 -2.21 -55.63 7.25
CA ARG A 851 -3.61 -56.06 7.09
C ARG A 851 -4.58 -54.87 7.22
N GLN A 852 -4.38 -54.01 8.22
CA GLN A 852 -5.18 -52.80 8.42
C GLN A 852 -5.04 -51.81 7.25
N PHE A 853 -3.81 -51.60 6.74
CA PHE A 853 -3.61 -50.77 5.55
C PHE A 853 -4.27 -51.37 4.31
N TYR A 854 -4.19 -52.69 4.13
CA TYR A 854 -4.84 -53.39 3.02
C TYR A 854 -6.36 -53.15 3.03
N GLU A 855 -7.02 -53.41 4.16
CA GLU A 855 -8.45 -53.21 4.31
C GLU A 855 -8.85 -51.74 4.13
N PHE A 856 -8.06 -50.81 4.69
CA PHE A 856 -8.28 -49.38 4.55
C PHE A 856 -8.25 -48.93 3.08
N PHE A 857 -7.20 -49.28 2.33
CA PHE A 857 -7.07 -48.87 0.93
C PHE A 857 -8.07 -49.59 0.03
N LYS A 858 -8.34 -50.87 0.28
CA LYS A 858 -9.35 -51.64 -0.45
C LYS A 858 -10.73 -51.00 -0.32
N ALA A 859 -11.13 -50.66 0.91
CA ALA A 859 -12.42 -50.02 1.16
C ALA A 859 -12.49 -48.57 0.64
N SER A 860 -11.34 -47.94 0.38
CA SER A 860 -11.24 -46.59 -0.20
C SER A 860 -11.09 -46.58 -1.73
N SER A 861 -10.88 -47.73 -2.37
CA SER A 861 -10.51 -47.82 -3.79
C SER A 861 -11.72 -47.87 -4.73
N GLY A 862 -11.61 -47.24 -5.90
CA GLY A 862 -12.51 -47.41 -7.04
C GLY A 862 -13.82 -46.63 -6.95
N GLN A 863 -14.01 -45.82 -5.91
CA GLN A 863 -15.25 -45.05 -5.73
C GLN A 863 -15.22 -43.72 -6.49
N THR A 864 -16.34 -43.38 -7.14
CA THR A 864 -16.54 -42.10 -7.82
C THR A 864 -17.45 -41.22 -6.98
N ASN A 865 -16.91 -40.21 -6.31
CA ASN A 865 -17.66 -39.36 -5.39
C ASN A 865 -17.88 -37.98 -5.99
N VAL A 866 -19.07 -37.40 -5.78
CA VAL A 866 -19.38 -36.01 -6.14
C VAL A 866 -19.53 -35.22 -4.84
N GLY A 867 -18.55 -34.37 -4.54
CA GLY A 867 -18.55 -33.50 -3.36
C GLY A 867 -19.10 -32.11 -3.67
N PHE A 868 -20.03 -31.61 -2.85
CA PHE A 868 -20.49 -30.24 -2.84
C PHE A 868 -19.74 -29.46 -1.76
N ILE A 869 -19.02 -28.43 -2.17
CA ILE A 869 -18.16 -27.62 -1.33
C ILE A 869 -18.87 -26.30 -1.03
N THR A 870 -18.88 -25.90 0.23
CA THR A 870 -19.19 -24.53 0.66
C THR A 870 -18.07 -24.05 1.55
N ALA A 871 -17.48 -22.90 1.25
CA ALA A 871 -16.44 -22.31 2.07
C ALA A 871 -16.70 -20.83 2.33
N PHE A 872 -16.42 -20.39 3.55
CA PHE A 872 -16.31 -18.98 3.89
C PHE A 872 -14.83 -18.65 4.06
N VAL A 873 -14.38 -17.59 3.37
CA VAL A 873 -13.02 -17.10 3.45
C VAL A 873 -13.02 -15.67 3.95
N HIS A 874 -12.31 -15.46 5.06
CA HIS A 874 -11.91 -14.18 5.59
C HIS A 874 -10.39 -14.06 5.46
N ASP A 875 -9.88 -12.94 4.96
CA ASP A 875 -8.45 -12.77 4.81
C ASP A 875 -8.09 -11.29 4.77
N THR A 876 -7.23 -10.84 5.69
CA THR A 876 -6.71 -9.47 5.78
C THR A 876 -5.18 -9.44 5.79
N VAL A 877 -4.53 -10.57 5.59
CA VAL A 877 -3.07 -10.69 5.70
C VAL A 877 -2.44 -10.11 4.44
N LEU A 878 -1.43 -9.24 4.58
CA LEU A 878 -0.63 -8.76 3.46
C LEU A 878 0.74 -9.44 3.46
N TYR A 879 1.17 -9.91 2.30
CA TYR A 879 2.47 -10.55 2.11
C TYR A 879 3.45 -9.59 1.47
N SER A 880 4.73 -9.73 1.82
CA SER A 880 5.79 -9.05 1.10
C SER A 880 6.92 -10.02 0.80
N ASN A 881 7.41 -9.95 -0.44
CA ASN A 881 8.55 -10.70 -0.91
C ASN A 881 9.84 -10.34 -0.14
N ASN A 882 9.91 -9.15 0.47
CA ASN A 882 11.08 -8.69 1.22
C ASN A 882 11.12 -9.18 2.68
N THR A 883 9.97 -9.57 3.27
CA THR A 883 9.88 -9.91 4.71
C THR A 883 9.72 -11.39 5.03
N LEU A 884 9.89 -12.29 4.04
CA LEU A 884 9.81 -13.76 4.21
C LEU A 884 8.51 -14.20 4.92
N GLY A 885 7.37 -13.76 4.40
CA GLY A 885 6.05 -14.06 4.95
C GLY A 885 5.21 -12.78 5.11
N PRO A 886 4.16 -12.83 5.94
CA PRO A 886 3.37 -11.64 6.24
C PRO A 886 4.31 -10.49 6.60
N LEU A 887 4.02 -9.31 6.07
CA LEU A 887 4.66 -8.08 6.55
C LEU A 887 4.57 -8.06 8.10
N PRO A 888 5.46 -7.35 8.81
CA PRO A 888 5.34 -7.11 10.25
C PRO A 888 4.14 -6.17 10.55
N LEU A 889 2.97 -6.56 10.06
CA LEU A 889 1.70 -5.90 10.07
C LEU A 889 0.70 -6.89 10.68
N HIS A 890 -0.30 -6.35 11.38
CA HIS A 890 -1.37 -7.17 11.95
C HIS A 890 -2.16 -7.86 10.84
N GLY A 891 -2.95 -8.89 11.17
CA GLY A 891 -3.88 -9.45 10.19
C GLY A 891 -4.39 -10.80 10.64
N ASP A 892 -5.52 -11.20 10.10
CA ASP A 892 -6.09 -12.52 10.31
C ASP A 892 -6.65 -13.09 9.02
N ALA A 893 -6.66 -14.41 9.00
CA ALA A 893 -7.15 -15.14 7.87
C ALA A 893 -7.80 -16.42 8.35
N MET A 894 -8.98 -16.73 7.80
CA MET A 894 -9.78 -17.88 8.16
C MET A 894 -10.45 -18.45 6.91
N ARG A 895 -10.37 -19.77 6.75
CA ARG A 895 -11.11 -20.53 5.74
C ARG A 895 -11.85 -21.61 6.49
N ALA A 896 -13.15 -21.51 6.53
CA ALA A 896 -14.04 -22.52 7.05
C ALA A 896 -14.74 -23.18 5.88
N GLN A 897 -14.59 -24.49 5.70
CA GLN A 897 -15.09 -25.23 4.56
C GLN A 897 -15.84 -26.47 5.01
N VAL A 898 -16.93 -26.76 4.31
CA VAL A 898 -17.71 -27.99 4.42
C VAL A 898 -17.79 -28.62 3.03
N GLU A 899 -17.55 -29.92 2.94
CA GLU A 899 -17.72 -30.75 1.75
C GLU A 899 -18.71 -31.87 2.06
N TYR A 900 -19.80 -31.92 1.31
CA TYR A 900 -20.81 -32.97 1.41
C TYR A 900 -20.78 -33.85 0.16
N GLY A 901 -20.44 -35.12 0.31
CA GLY A 901 -20.48 -36.11 -0.77
C GLY A 901 -21.85 -36.74 -0.91
N LEU A 902 -22.38 -36.78 -2.14
CA LEU A 902 -23.58 -37.57 -2.45
C LEU A 902 -23.20 -39.03 -2.77
N GLY A 903 -23.77 -39.98 -2.03
CA GLY A 903 -23.76 -41.40 -2.40
C GLY A 903 -24.77 -41.70 -3.51
N LEU A 904 -24.42 -41.35 -4.75
CA LEU A 904 -25.28 -41.48 -5.94
C LEU A 904 -25.57 -42.93 -6.37
N ASN A 905 -24.73 -43.90 -6.00
CA ASN A 905 -24.85 -45.31 -6.38
C ASN A 905 -24.03 -46.22 -5.45
N LYS A 906 -24.02 -47.53 -5.70
CA LYS A 906 -23.27 -48.54 -4.91
C LYS A 906 -21.75 -48.33 -4.89
N ASN A 907 -21.21 -47.54 -5.82
CA ASN A 907 -19.79 -47.23 -5.95
C ASN A 907 -19.47 -45.78 -5.53
N SER A 908 -20.36 -45.12 -4.78
CA SER A 908 -20.15 -43.79 -4.22
C SER A 908 -20.68 -43.72 -2.78
N ALA A 909 -20.00 -42.98 -1.92
CA ALA A 909 -20.33 -42.90 -0.51
C ALA A 909 -20.85 -41.51 -0.15
N SER A 910 -21.84 -41.48 0.76
CA SER A 910 -22.25 -40.23 1.39
C SER A 910 -21.29 -39.89 2.52
N TYR A 911 -20.78 -38.66 2.55
CA TYR A 911 -19.90 -38.19 3.63
C TYR A 911 -20.05 -36.69 3.86
N LEU A 912 -19.62 -36.27 5.05
CA LEU A 912 -19.48 -34.88 5.43
C LEU A 912 -18.06 -34.68 5.95
N THR A 913 -17.35 -33.74 5.34
CA THR A 913 -16.03 -33.29 5.80
C THR A 913 -16.13 -31.81 6.13
N ALA A 914 -15.70 -31.44 7.33
CA ALA A 914 -15.56 -30.04 7.74
C ALA A 914 -14.09 -29.72 8.02
N GLN A 915 -13.63 -28.57 7.56
CA GLN A 915 -12.26 -28.11 7.69
C GLN A 915 -12.23 -26.64 8.10
N ILE A 916 -11.27 -26.27 8.94
CA ILE A 916 -10.97 -24.89 9.28
C ILE A 916 -9.45 -24.67 9.29
N ASP A 917 -8.98 -23.55 8.76
CA ASP A 917 -7.62 -23.01 9.01
C ASP A 917 -7.80 -21.53 9.35
N ALA A 918 -7.37 -21.14 10.55
CA ALA A 918 -7.47 -19.80 11.09
C ALA A 918 -6.10 -19.32 11.57
N ARG A 919 -5.75 -18.08 11.26
CA ARG A 919 -4.45 -17.47 11.55
C ARG A 919 -4.64 -16.06 12.06
N ARG A 920 -3.83 -15.64 13.01
CA ARG A 920 -3.79 -14.28 13.54
C ARG A 920 -2.35 -13.83 13.74
N TYR A 921 -2.02 -12.67 13.20
CA TYR A 921 -0.74 -11.99 13.34
C TYR A 921 -0.93 -10.74 14.20
N ILE A 922 -0.18 -10.68 15.30
CA ILE A 922 -0.25 -9.65 16.33
C ILE A 922 1.11 -8.96 16.40
N ARG A 923 1.24 -7.79 15.80
CA ARG A 923 2.44 -6.96 15.93
C ARG A 923 2.68 -6.56 17.39
N LEU A 924 3.94 -6.63 17.81
CA LEU A 924 4.41 -6.14 19.11
C LEU A 924 5.23 -4.85 18.97
N SER A 925 5.99 -4.69 17.87
CA SER A 925 6.84 -3.53 17.59
C SER A 925 7.06 -3.33 16.07
N GLY A 926 7.94 -2.40 15.69
CA GLY A 926 8.36 -2.16 14.29
C GLY A 926 8.71 -3.43 13.52
N SER A 927 9.39 -4.37 14.18
CA SER A 927 10.04 -5.55 13.60
C SER A 927 9.72 -6.87 14.32
N SER A 928 8.90 -6.86 15.39
CA SER A 928 8.48 -8.04 16.15
C SER A 928 6.97 -8.31 16.09
N LEU A 929 6.57 -9.58 16.03
CA LEU A 929 5.15 -10.00 16.02
C LEU A 929 4.95 -11.39 16.65
N VAL A 930 3.74 -11.65 17.14
CA VAL A 930 3.26 -12.98 17.53
C VAL A 930 2.29 -13.48 16.46
N ALA A 931 2.53 -14.67 15.93
CA ALA A 931 1.64 -15.35 15.00
C ALA A 931 0.99 -16.56 15.70
N VAL A 932 -0.31 -16.73 15.54
CA VAL A 932 -1.06 -17.88 16.04
C VAL A 932 -1.79 -18.53 14.87
N ARG A 933 -1.79 -19.86 14.82
CA ARG A 933 -2.53 -20.66 13.84
C ARG A 933 -3.30 -21.76 14.54
N ALA A 934 -4.54 -21.95 14.13
CA ALA A 934 -5.37 -23.08 14.49
C ALA A 934 -5.91 -23.72 13.21
N ALA A 935 -5.76 -25.02 13.04
CA ALA A 935 -6.33 -25.75 11.91
C ALA A 935 -7.01 -27.03 12.41
N GLY A 936 -8.05 -27.45 11.71
CA GLY A 936 -8.76 -28.68 12.03
C GLY A 936 -9.44 -29.28 10.82
N LEU A 937 -9.62 -30.60 10.86
CA LEU A 937 -10.37 -31.36 9.88
C LEU A 937 -11.13 -32.47 10.59
N THR A 938 -12.40 -32.65 10.25
CA THR A 938 -13.19 -33.80 10.71
C THR A 938 -13.99 -34.35 9.55
N SER A 939 -14.03 -35.68 9.42
CA SER A 939 -14.82 -36.37 8.42
C SER A 939 -15.53 -37.57 9.05
N ASN A 940 -16.83 -37.71 8.78
CA ASN A 940 -17.61 -38.86 9.23
C ASN A 940 -17.37 -40.12 8.39
N ARG A 941 -16.59 -40.02 7.30
CA ARG A 941 -16.23 -41.14 6.44
C ARG A 941 -15.10 -41.93 7.10
N PRO A 942 -15.31 -43.21 7.48
CA PRO A 942 -14.29 -44.01 8.17
C PRO A 942 -13.00 -44.14 7.36
N ASN A 943 -13.16 -44.40 6.06
CA ASN A 943 -12.09 -44.58 5.08
C ASN A 943 -11.89 -43.26 4.32
N GLY A 944 -11.03 -42.40 4.86
CA GLY A 944 -10.97 -40.97 4.55
C GLY A 944 -10.65 -40.64 3.08
N ASP A 945 -11.58 -39.95 2.41
CA ASP A 945 -11.26 -39.25 1.17
C ASP A 945 -10.41 -38.00 1.40
N SER A 946 -10.62 -37.36 2.56
CA SER A 946 -9.92 -36.16 3.02
C SER A 946 -9.12 -36.49 4.28
N VAL A 947 -7.81 -36.59 4.14
CA VAL A 947 -6.86 -36.84 5.23
C VAL A 947 -6.00 -35.59 5.41
N MET A 948 -5.87 -35.12 6.65
CA MET A 948 -4.92 -34.06 6.99
C MET A 948 -3.62 -34.71 7.45
N PHE A 949 -2.54 -34.40 6.73
CA PHE A 949 -1.19 -34.82 7.09
C PHE A 949 -0.46 -33.68 7.79
N LEU A 950 0.20 -34.02 8.90
CA LEU A 950 0.99 -33.14 9.75
C LEU A 950 2.42 -33.68 9.86
N GLY A 951 3.36 -32.80 10.20
CA GLY A 951 4.79 -33.06 10.21
C GLY A 951 5.54 -32.21 9.18
N GLY A 952 6.80 -31.93 9.47
CA GLY A 952 7.64 -31.03 8.68
C GLY A 952 7.49 -29.56 9.07
N ASN A 953 8.09 -28.66 8.29
CA ASN A 953 8.39 -27.30 8.77
C ASN A 953 7.15 -26.38 8.83
N ASN A 954 6.06 -26.74 8.14
CA ASN A 954 4.86 -25.91 8.03
C ASN A 954 3.75 -26.28 9.05
N THR A 955 3.90 -27.39 9.77
CA THR A 955 2.91 -27.86 10.76
C THR A 955 3.62 -28.25 12.07
N LEU A 956 3.83 -29.54 12.32
CA LEU A 956 4.60 -30.04 13.47
C LEU A 956 6.10 -30.02 13.14
N ARG A 957 6.79 -28.94 13.55
CA ARG A 957 8.21 -28.76 13.23
C ARG A 957 9.09 -29.83 13.87
N ASN A 958 10.11 -30.25 13.13
CA ASN A 958 11.04 -31.35 13.48
C ASN A 958 10.41 -32.75 13.64
N TYR A 959 9.12 -32.92 13.32
CA TYR A 959 8.58 -34.22 12.95
C TYR A 959 8.92 -34.48 11.47
N PRO A 960 9.17 -35.74 11.06
CA PRO A 960 9.24 -36.08 9.64
C PRO A 960 7.95 -35.63 8.94
N TYR A 961 8.07 -35.19 7.68
CA TYR A 961 6.91 -34.78 6.88
C TYR A 961 5.87 -35.90 6.86
N PHE A 962 4.59 -35.52 7.05
CA PHE A 962 3.44 -36.43 6.99
C PHE A 962 3.43 -37.61 7.98
N SER A 963 4.33 -37.60 8.97
CA SER A 963 4.45 -38.66 10.00
C SER A 963 3.26 -38.75 10.97
N VAL A 964 2.37 -37.77 10.92
CA VAL A 964 1.13 -37.72 11.71
C VAL A 964 -0.02 -37.47 10.73
N ALA A 965 -1.02 -38.34 10.72
CA ALA A 965 -2.14 -38.24 9.78
C ALA A 965 -3.45 -38.63 10.45
N GLY A 966 -4.56 -38.12 9.92
CA GLY A 966 -5.91 -38.49 10.35
C GLY A 966 -7.00 -37.81 9.53
N ASN A 967 -8.23 -38.29 9.67
CA ASN A 967 -9.46 -37.62 9.19
C ASN A 967 -10.26 -36.98 10.35
N GLN A 968 -9.72 -37.03 11.58
CA GLN A 968 -10.11 -36.22 12.73
C GLN A 968 -8.84 -35.58 13.30
N VAL A 969 -8.58 -34.33 12.96
CA VAL A 969 -7.33 -33.64 13.26
C VAL A 969 -7.62 -32.26 13.84
N GLY A 970 -6.87 -31.92 14.89
CA GLY A 970 -6.75 -30.57 15.43
C GLY A 970 -5.28 -30.19 15.55
N TYR A 971 -4.93 -29.00 15.11
CA TYR A 971 -3.57 -28.47 15.10
C TYR A 971 -3.57 -27.02 15.61
N GLY A 972 -2.61 -26.69 16.46
CA GLY A 972 -2.40 -25.35 16.98
C GLY A 972 -0.91 -25.01 16.95
N SER A 973 -0.60 -23.75 16.66
CA SER A 973 0.75 -23.22 16.68
C SER A 973 0.77 -21.78 17.15
N ALA A 974 1.79 -21.43 17.94
CA ALA A 974 2.08 -20.05 18.32
C ALA A 974 3.57 -19.76 18.10
N GLU A 975 3.86 -18.58 17.57
CA GLU A 975 5.19 -18.19 17.12
C GLU A 975 5.48 -16.72 17.44
N LEU A 976 6.59 -16.43 18.10
CA LEU A 976 7.13 -15.09 18.30
C LEU A 976 8.25 -14.85 17.28
N ARG A 977 8.12 -13.82 16.46
CA ARG A 977 9.14 -13.36 15.52
C ARG A 977 9.73 -12.05 16.01
N PHE A 978 11.05 -11.89 15.88
CA PHE A 978 11.78 -10.71 16.34
C PHE A 978 13.01 -10.46 15.45
N PRO A 979 13.49 -9.22 15.31
CA PRO A 979 14.71 -8.94 14.56
C PRO A 979 15.92 -9.48 15.32
N VAL A 980 16.88 -10.04 14.58
CA VAL A 980 18.22 -10.35 15.10
C VAL A 980 19.24 -9.34 14.55
N ALA A 981 19.08 -8.97 13.26
CA ALA A 981 19.78 -7.85 12.64
C ALA A 981 18.87 -7.21 11.58
N ASP A 982 18.68 -5.89 11.65
CA ASP A 982 17.77 -5.15 10.77
C ASP A 982 18.32 -5.04 9.34
N VAL A 983 19.64 -4.97 9.16
CA VAL A 983 20.37 -5.14 7.89
C VAL A 983 21.78 -5.68 8.21
N ALA A 984 22.15 -6.81 7.62
CA ALA A 984 23.53 -7.27 7.55
C ALA A 984 24.01 -7.15 6.09
N ILE A 985 25.28 -6.76 5.88
CA ILE A 985 25.85 -6.58 4.54
C ILE A 985 26.88 -7.69 4.33
N LEU A 986 26.61 -8.61 3.41
CA LEU A 986 27.62 -9.53 2.86
C LEU A 986 27.93 -9.04 1.46
N SER A 987 29.16 -8.56 1.22
CA SER A 987 29.64 -8.20 -0.12
C SER A 987 28.70 -7.26 -0.90
N ALA A 988 28.22 -6.19 -0.26
CA ALA A 988 27.31 -5.17 -0.81
C ALA A 988 25.84 -5.60 -1.05
N ILE A 989 25.40 -6.79 -0.62
CA ILE A 989 23.98 -7.16 -0.60
C ILE A 989 23.42 -7.00 0.82
N PRO A 990 22.45 -6.09 1.05
CA PRO A 990 21.75 -6.00 2.32
C PRO A 990 20.81 -7.22 2.48
N PHE A 991 20.87 -7.89 3.62
CA PHE A 991 19.94 -8.98 3.98
C PHE A 991 19.49 -8.87 5.44
N ASN A 992 18.28 -9.34 5.72
CA ASN A 992 17.67 -9.23 7.05
C ASN A 992 17.66 -10.59 7.73
N VAL A 993 18.03 -10.64 9.02
CA VAL A 993 17.99 -11.87 9.82
C VAL A 993 16.93 -11.74 10.92
N ARG A 994 15.98 -12.67 10.92
CA ARG A 994 14.86 -12.72 11.86
C ARG A 994 14.96 -13.95 12.75
N GLY A 995 14.81 -13.75 14.05
CA GLY A 995 14.64 -14.81 15.04
C GLY A 995 13.19 -15.25 15.16
N VAL A 996 13.01 -16.53 15.45
CA VAL A 996 11.70 -17.17 15.64
C VAL A 996 11.75 -18.02 16.91
N LEU A 997 10.76 -17.90 17.79
CA LEU A 997 10.46 -18.85 18.87
C LEU A 997 9.09 -19.44 18.61
N PHE A 998 8.91 -20.73 18.84
CA PHE A 998 7.64 -21.37 18.53
C PHE A 998 7.25 -22.55 19.41
N VAL A 999 5.95 -22.84 19.39
CA VAL A 999 5.34 -24.05 19.92
C VAL A 999 4.27 -24.56 18.95
N ASP A 1000 4.25 -25.88 18.73
CA ASP A 1000 3.26 -26.59 17.93
C ASP A 1000 2.63 -27.71 18.77
N TYR A 1001 1.34 -27.92 18.56
CA TYR A 1001 0.58 -29.00 19.17
C TYR A 1001 -0.38 -29.60 18.14
N ALA A 1002 -0.52 -30.92 18.15
CA ALA A 1002 -1.45 -31.62 17.28
C ALA A 1002 -2.12 -32.80 17.98
N LEU A 1003 -3.37 -33.02 17.59
CA LEU A 1003 -4.13 -34.23 17.85
C LEU A 1003 -4.60 -34.78 16.51
N ALA A 1004 -4.34 -36.06 16.25
CA ALA A 1004 -4.76 -36.73 15.03
C ALA A 1004 -5.31 -38.13 15.35
N LYS A 1005 -6.46 -38.45 14.77
CA LYS A 1005 -7.14 -39.75 14.87
C LYS A 1005 -7.78 -40.08 13.51
N PHE A 1006 -7.93 -41.36 13.20
CA PHE A 1006 -8.83 -41.83 12.16
C PHE A 1006 -10.22 -42.16 12.74
N SER A 1007 -11.30 -41.84 12.02
CA SER A 1007 -12.68 -42.10 12.45
C SER A 1007 -12.96 -43.57 12.69
N ASP A 1008 -12.21 -44.45 11.99
CA ASP A 1008 -12.13 -45.87 12.30
C ASP A 1008 -11.11 -46.13 13.41
N ASP A 1009 -11.40 -47.06 14.33
CA ASP A 1009 -10.55 -47.36 15.49
C ASP A 1009 -9.29 -48.17 15.14
N LEU A 1010 -9.03 -48.39 13.84
CA LEU A 1010 -7.85 -49.09 13.31
C LEU A 1010 -6.53 -48.42 13.73
N PHE A 1011 -6.49 -47.09 13.86
CA PHE A 1011 -5.27 -46.35 14.20
C PHE A 1011 -5.36 -45.66 15.57
N PRO A 1012 -4.33 -45.76 16.43
CA PRO A 1012 -4.35 -45.11 17.75
C PRO A 1012 -4.34 -43.58 17.62
N THR A 1013 -5.02 -42.90 18.54
CA THR A 1013 -5.00 -41.44 18.62
C THR A 1013 -3.60 -40.93 18.95
N ARG A 1014 -3.11 -39.96 18.16
CA ARG A 1014 -1.80 -39.34 18.32
C ARG A 1014 -1.95 -37.95 18.91
N LYS A 1015 -1.18 -37.68 19.97
CA LYS A 1015 -1.06 -36.36 20.62
C LYS A 1015 0.40 -35.97 20.58
N GLU A 1016 0.74 -34.99 19.77
CA GLU A 1016 2.12 -34.63 19.45
C GLU A 1016 2.36 -33.15 19.74
N TRP A 1017 3.60 -32.83 20.11
CA TRP A 1017 4.04 -31.46 20.35
C TRP A 1017 5.49 -31.26 19.94
N SER A 1018 5.81 -30.03 19.59
CA SER A 1018 7.18 -29.54 19.39
C SER A 1018 7.30 -28.10 19.88
N TYR A 1019 8.48 -27.73 20.36
CA TYR A 1019 8.79 -26.32 20.63
C TYR A 1019 10.25 -26.06 20.30
N GLY A 1020 10.56 -24.84 19.92
CA GLY A 1020 11.88 -24.54 19.40
C GLY A 1020 12.13 -23.09 19.11
N PHE A 1021 13.28 -22.86 18.48
CA PHE A 1021 13.72 -21.56 18.01
C PHE A 1021 14.34 -21.69 16.62
N GLY A 1022 14.46 -20.58 15.90
CA GLY A 1022 15.01 -20.58 14.55
C GLY A 1022 15.46 -19.20 14.10
N LEU A 1023 16.12 -19.19 12.94
CA LEU A 1023 16.56 -18.01 12.21
C LEU A 1023 16.04 -18.07 10.79
N GLN A 1024 15.53 -16.95 10.28
CA GLN A 1024 15.05 -16.79 8.90
C GLN A 1024 15.81 -15.65 8.24
N THR A 1025 16.28 -15.84 7.01
CA THR A 1025 17.00 -14.82 6.24
C THR A 1025 16.77 -14.97 4.74
N ASN A 1026 16.88 -13.88 3.98
CA ASN A 1026 16.74 -13.87 2.52
C ASN A 1026 18.03 -13.37 1.91
N ILE A 1027 18.95 -14.28 1.59
CA ILE A 1027 20.22 -13.97 0.93
C ILE A 1027 20.12 -14.56 -0.47
N PHE A 1028 19.52 -13.80 -1.39
CA PHE A 1028 19.08 -14.25 -2.74
C PHE A 1028 17.98 -15.34 -2.77
N LEU A 1029 17.90 -16.16 -1.73
CA LEU A 1029 16.98 -17.27 -1.55
C LEU A 1029 16.43 -17.25 -0.11
N PRO A 1030 15.15 -17.60 0.11
CA PRO A 1030 14.60 -17.82 1.44
C PRO A 1030 15.35 -18.93 2.18
N LEU A 1031 16.00 -18.61 3.30
CA LEU A 1031 16.68 -19.57 4.18
C LEU A 1031 16.02 -19.58 5.56
N ASN A 1032 15.60 -20.75 6.05
CA ASN A 1032 15.13 -20.93 7.42
C ASN A 1032 15.93 -22.04 8.13
N PHE A 1033 16.40 -21.74 9.32
CA PHE A 1033 17.13 -22.65 10.21
C PHE A 1033 16.29 -22.84 11.48
N GLU A 1034 16.03 -24.08 11.88
CA GLU A 1034 15.13 -24.39 12.99
C GLU A 1034 15.73 -25.45 13.90
N TRP A 1035 15.69 -25.20 15.21
CA TRP A 1035 16.04 -26.14 16.27
C TRP A 1035 14.80 -26.38 17.13
N ALA A 1036 14.40 -27.64 17.31
CA ALA A 1036 13.26 -27.97 18.16
C ALA A 1036 13.48 -29.24 18.95
N LYS A 1037 12.78 -29.29 20.08
CA LYS A 1037 12.52 -30.51 20.84
C LYS A 1037 11.14 -31.04 20.47
N THR A 1038 11.01 -32.35 20.46
CA THR A 1038 9.76 -33.06 20.13
C THR A 1038 9.41 -34.02 21.26
N LYS A 1039 8.16 -34.48 21.30
CA LYS A 1039 7.70 -35.47 22.28
C LYS A 1039 8.54 -36.76 22.33
N PHE A 1040 9.03 -37.22 21.18
CA PHE A 1040 9.83 -38.45 21.08
C PHE A 1040 11.34 -38.23 21.32
N ALA A 1041 11.79 -36.97 21.34
CA ALA A 1041 13.17 -36.60 21.63
C ALA A 1041 13.22 -35.36 22.54
N PRO A 1042 12.68 -35.43 23.77
CA PRO A 1042 12.60 -34.26 24.66
C PRO A 1042 13.98 -33.79 25.14
N ASP A 1043 14.97 -34.67 25.14
CA ASP A 1043 16.33 -34.39 25.63
C ASP A 1043 17.31 -33.99 24.52
N LYS A 1044 16.89 -34.04 23.24
CA LYS A 1044 17.76 -33.77 22.09
C LYS A 1044 17.21 -32.64 21.22
N TRP A 1045 18.08 -31.69 20.87
CA TRP A 1045 17.75 -30.67 19.88
C TRP A 1045 17.89 -31.26 18.47
N SER A 1046 16.80 -31.23 17.72
CA SER A 1046 16.78 -31.60 16.30
C SER A 1046 16.93 -30.35 15.45
N PHE A 1047 17.79 -30.41 14.44
CA PHE A 1047 18.09 -29.29 13.55
C PHE A 1047 17.52 -29.53 12.15
N ASN A 1048 16.91 -28.49 11.58
CA ASN A 1048 16.29 -28.50 10.26
C ASN A 1048 16.65 -27.23 9.48
N VAL A 1049 16.84 -27.36 8.17
CA VAL A 1049 17.18 -26.26 7.26
C VAL A 1049 16.26 -26.31 6.05
N ARG A 1050 15.70 -25.16 5.71
CA ARG A 1050 14.93 -24.91 4.49
C ARG A 1050 15.65 -23.90 3.61
N ILE A 1051 15.69 -24.21 2.32
CA ILE A 1051 16.19 -23.33 1.26
C ILE A 1051 15.08 -23.24 0.21
N GLY A 1052 14.54 -22.04 -0.03
CA GLY A 1052 13.52 -21.76 -1.03
C GLY A 1052 14.16 -21.31 -2.34
N PHE A 1053 13.57 -21.68 -3.48
CA PHE A 1053 14.00 -21.20 -4.79
C PHE A 1053 12.77 -20.59 -5.49
N ASN A 1054 12.89 -19.33 -5.89
CA ASN A 1054 11.92 -18.66 -6.76
C ASN A 1054 12.63 -18.42 -8.09
N PHE A 1055 12.17 -19.11 -9.15
CA PHE A 1055 12.64 -18.91 -10.52
C PHE A 1055 11.60 -18.13 -11.32
#